data_AF-A0A517WR90-F1
#
_entry.id   AF-A0A517WR90-F1
#
_cell.length_a   1.000
_cell.length_b   1.000
_cell.length_c   1.000
_cell.angle_alpha   90.00
_cell.angle_beta   90.00
_cell.angle_gamma   90.00
#
_symmetry.space_group_name_H-M   'P 1'
#
loop_
_entity.id
_entity.type
_entity.pdbx_description
1 polymer ?
#
loop_
_entity_poly.entity_id
_entity_poly.type
_entity_poly.pdbx_seq_one_letter_code
_entity_poly.pdbx_strand_id
1 'polypeptide(L)'
;MSTGSIKRLLVANRSEIAIRIFRSTHELGIRTVGIYTHEDRYALHRTKADEAYQIGKPGHPVKSYLDIDAIITLAKQKKIDAIHPGYGFLSENAEFAQACADAGIIFVGPRVETLQQLGDKISARKIADKAGVPVLGGSGEAITDAASGRKTAQSIGFPIILKAAHGGGGRGMRVVQDEKEFDAAFEQARSESLAAFGSPDVFVEKFISRARHIEVQLLGDKHGNLVHLYERDCSVQRRHQKVVEIAPAPNIDPDVRKALCDAALKIGQSVDYECAGTVEFLLDADTNEFYFIEVNPRIQVEHTVTEEVTGIDIVKSQILIAQGTPLADPEIKINSQEEIETNGFAIQCRVTTEDPTNNFMPDYGRVAHYRSASGMGVRLDAGTAFSGAMVFPYYDSLLVKVTIWARTFKVASARIERCLQEFRIRGVKTNIPFVLKLITHPTFINGDCYTRFIDETPELFDFPQRHDRATKLLTYLAETIVNGNPLVKDRPKAKRRKAAPIPAYNKKQASPPDGMKQKLQELGAEKFSKWILEQKPLLLTDTSFRDAHQSLYATRFRTHDMLQIADVYAHNCPELFSLEMWGGATFDTSMRFLKESPWQRLAEMRTRVPNILFQMLIRASSAVGYTNYPDNVVRAFVKEAAAAGIDVFRVFDALNWVPNMKVAMEEVQKSGAICEASICYTGDILDSSKTKYDLKYYVNMAKELENMGAHILAIKDMAGLCKPYAAQLLVKTLKEEIGIPIHFHTHDTGGGQAASILKAAEAGLDIADGAVPSMSGGTSQPNLNTVIEAQRFSDHQPTVDVHQLDEISEYWRATRNFYSAFESPVLPAGANLYEHQMPGGQYTNLLQQAQSLGLGDRWSEVCHIYAEVNQLLGDIVKVTPTSKAVGDMALFLVANDLSCDDVVSGDRDLAFPESVLDLVSGRMGQTPGGFPEEVQKQILRGEKPLTERPGSILPPADFEEAAKEVQKFVNHTPTDQDVISFLLYPKVFEDFMKHQEAYFDTSGLPTYAFFDGMEPEEEIMVDIAPGKTLILKFLAVGKPQTDGCRTVFFELNGQPREVIIVDKSLKPQDESRRRADQSDPKQIGATMPGVVVSLAVKVGSKVKAGDQLLMLEAMKMQTSVISEQDGEVSQILVEPGTQVESGDLLIMLD
;
A
#
# COMPACT_ATOMS: atom_id res chain seq x y z
N MET A 1 4.50 52.85 -41.26
CA MET A 1 5.64 51.96 -40.96
C MET A 1 5.68 50.87 -42.04
N SER A 2 6.86 50.44 -42.50
CA SER A 2 6.95 49.40 -43.53
C SER A 2 6.29 48.11 -43.05
N THR A 3 5.45 47.51 -43.89
CA THR A 3 4.84 46.19 -43.69
C THR A 3 5.94 45.11 -43.67
N GLY A 4 6.60 44.96 -42.52
CA GLY A 4 7.70 44.02 -42.35
C GLY A 4 7.17 42.60 -42.16
N SER A 5 7.44 41.73 -43.13
CA SER A 5 7.32 40.27 -42.93
C SER A 5 8.16 39.86 -41.71
N ILE A 6 7.53 39.23 -40.72
CA ILE A 6 8.24 38.67 -39.56
C ILE A 6 9.01 37.46 -40.06
N LYS A 7 10.32 37.42 -39.85
CA LYS A 7 11.19 36.27 -40.17
C LYS A 7 11.67 35.58 -38.92
N ARG A 8 11.78 36.32 -37.81
CA ARG A 8 12.24 35.82 -36.51
C ARG A 8 11.36 36.38 -35.40
N LEU A 9 10.75 35.47 -34.64
CA LEU A 9 9.88 35.80 -33.52
C LEU A 9 10.48 35.25 -32.22
N LEU A 10 10.68 36.14 -31.25
CA LEU A 10 11.09 35.77 -29.89
C LEU A 10 9.87 35.61 -29.00
N VAL A 11 9.84 34.56 -28.17
CA VAL A 11 8.81 34.40 -27.14
C VAL A 11 9.36 34.81 -25.80
N ALA A 12 8.81 35.88 -25.22
CA ALA A 12 9.20 36.43 -23.93
C ALA A 12 8.48 35.70 -22.78
N ASN A 13 8.55 34.36 -22.78
CA ASN A 13 7.85 33.50 -21.83
C ASN A 13 8.53 32.13 -21.67
N ARG A 14 7.89 31.21 -20.95
CA ARG A 14 8.39 29.86 -20.63
C ARG A 14 7.30 28.79 -20.75
N SER A 15 7.65 27.54 -20.44
CA SER A 15 6.69 26.43 -20.26
C SER A 15 5.79 26.20 -21.48
N GLU A 16 4.54 25.81 -21.24
CA GLU A 16 3.57 25.39 -22.27
C GLU A 16 3.30 26.49 -23.30
N ILE A 17 3.11 27.74 -22.87
CA ILE A 17 2.71 28.82 -23.77
C ILE A 17 3.83 29.19 -24.74
N ALA A 18 5.09 29.10 -24.30
CA ALA A 18 6.22 29.28 -25.20
C ALA A 18 6.22 28.20 -26.29
N ILE A 19 5.99 26.94 -25.92
CA ILE A 19 5.88 25.83 -26.88
C ILE A 19 4.69 26.02 -27.83
N ARG A 20 3.53 26.43 -27.30
CA ARG A 20 2.32 26.72 -28.08
C ARG A 20 2.58 27.79 -29.14
N ILE A 21 3.29 28.86 -28.78
CA ILE A 21 3.65 29.92 -29.73
C ILE A 21 4.69 29.44 -30.74
N PHE A 22 5.71 28.68 -30.31
CA PHE A 22 6.69 28.12 -31.24
C PHE A 22 6.04 27.22 -32.29
N ARG A 23 5.02 26.44 -31.93
CA ARG A 23 4.25 25.61 -32.88
C ARG A 23 3.61 26.44 -33.98
N SER A 24 2.74 27.41 -33.66
CA SER A 24 2.11 28.26 -34.69
C SER A 24 3.13 29.09 -35.47
N THR A 25 4.17 29.59 -34.81
CA THR A 25 5.24 30.36 -35.46
C THR A 25 5.98 29.50 -36.50
N HIS A 26 6.29 28.25 -36.16
CA HIS A 26 6.94 27.30 -37.05
C HIS A 26 6.04 26.91 -38.23
N GLU A 27 4.74 26.71 -38.00
CA GLU A 27 3.75 26.44 -39.05
C GLU A 27 3.62 27.59 -40.06
N LEU A 28 3.89 28.82 -39.62
CA LEU A 28 3.99 30.02 -40.48
C LEU A 28 5.36 30.15 -41.19
N GLY A 29 6.29 29.23 -40.96
CA GLY A 29 7.64 29.28 -41.53
C GLY A 29 8.55 30.37 -40.92
N ILE A 30 8.19 30.88 -39.75
CA ILE A 30 8.94 31.91 -39.03
C ILE A 30 9.93 31.24 -38.07
N ARG A 31 11.16 31.75 -38.00
CA ARG A 31 12.18 31.21 -37.09
C ARG A 31 11.89 31.60 -35.64
N THR A 32 11.93 30.62 -34.76
CA THR A 32 11.55 30.74 -33.34
C THR A 32 12.75 31.01 -32.45
N VAL A 33 12.61 31.95 -31.50
CA VAL A 33 13.65 32.27 -30.52
C VAL A 33 13.07 32.22 -29.10
N GLY A 34 13.67 31.40 -28.23
CA GLY A 34 13.28 31.28 -26.82
C GLY A 34 14.26 31.96 -25.86
N ILE A 35 13.78 32.27 -24.67
CA ILE A 35 14.62 32.73 -23.54
C ILE A 35 14.46 31.81 -22.33
N TYR A 36 15.53 31.64 -21.56
CA TYR A 36 15.54 30.80 -20.36
C TYR A 36 16.46 31.35 -19.27
N THR A 37 16.15 31.07 -18.00
CA THR A 37 17.05 31.37 -16.88
C THR A 37 17.99 30.20 -16.59
N HIS A 38 18.95 30.38 -15.68
CA HIS A 38 19.79 29.28 -15.24
C HIS A 38 18.98 28.12 -14.63
N GLU A 39 17.91 28.43 -13.90
CA GLU A 39 17.02 27.47 -13.26
C GLU A 39 16.18 26.70 -14.29
N ASP A 40 15.76 27.35 -15.39
CA ASP A 40 15.03 26.74 -16.51
C ASP A 40 15.94 26.09 -17.58
N ARG A 41 17.23 25.87 -17.32
CA ARG A 41 18.16 25.29 -18.31
C ARG A 41 17.75 23.92 -18.84
N TYR A 42 16.91 23.18 -18.11
CA TYR A 42 16.36 21.89 -18.54
C TYR A 42 14.87 21.95 -18.94
N ALA A 43 14.27 23.14 -18.95
CA ALA A 43 12.87 23.31 -19.31
C ALA A 43 12.62 22.92 -20.78
N LEU A 44 11.48 22.29 -21.03
CA LEU A 44 11.17 21.71 -22.34
C LEU A 44 11.15 22.78 -23.44
N HIS A 45 10.58 23.97 -23.16
CA HIS A 45 10.42 25.04 -24.14
C HIS A 45 11.75 25.52 -24.74
N ARG A 46 12.84 25.50 -23.97
CA ARG A 46 14.19 25.86 -24.44
C ARG A 46 14.59 25.04 -25.67
N THR A 47 14.24 23.75 -25.67
CA THR A 47 14.61 22.80 -26.74
C THR A 47 13.60 22.74 -27.89
N LYS A 48 12.51 23.51 -27.81
CA LYS A 48 11.47 23.58 -28.84
C LYS A 48 11.59 24.79 -29.75
N ALA A 49 12.42 25.78 -29.40
CA ALA A 49 12.77 26.88 -30.26
C ALA A 49 13.96 26.53 -31.17
N ASP A 50 14.07 27.18 -32.33
CA ASP A 50 15.22 27.05 -33.25
C ASP A 50 16.52 27.62 -32.64
N GLU A 51 16.37 28.65 -31.79
CA GLU A 51 17.44 29.23 -31.00
C GLU A 51 16.94 29.54 -29.59
N ALA A 52 17.78 29.39 -28.56
CA ALA A 52 17.43 29.77 -27.19
C ALA A 52 18.61 30.44 -26.47
N TYR A 53 18.32 31.51 -25.74
CA TYR A 53 19.33 32.35 -25.08
C TYR A 53 19.07 32.46 -23.58
N GLN A 54 20.14 32.33 -22.79
CA GLN A 54 20.03 32.51 -21.34
C GLN A 54 19.90 34.00 -21.01
N ILE A 55 18.99 34.33 -20.10
CA ILE A 55 18.80 35.67 -19.55
C ILE A 55 19.07 35.68 -18.03
N GLY A 56 19.48 36.84 -17.51
CA GLY A 56 19.71 37.04 -16.08
C GLY A 56 20.90 36.27 -15.48
N LYS A 57 20.90 36.17 -14.14
CA LYS A 57 21.94 35.52 -13.33
C LYS A 57 21.33 34.38 -12.49
N PRO A 58 22.12 33.34 -12.12
CA PRO A 58 21.67 32.30 -11.19
C PRO A 58 21.10 32.91 -9.89
N GLY A 59 20.00 32.34 -9.39
CA GLY A 59 19.27 32.80 -8.20
C GLY A 59 18.14 33.79 -8.49
N HIS A 60 17.96 34.25 -9.74
CA HIS A 60 16.91 35.20 -10.13
C HIS A 60 15.89 34.58 -11.12
N PRO A 61 15.18 33.49 -10.77
CA PRO A 61 14.40 32.70 -11.72
C PRO A 61 13.22 33.46 -12.34
N VAL A 62 12.46 34.22 -11.55
CA VAL A 62 11.29 35.00 -12.04
C VAL A 62 11.71 36.40 -12.49
N LYS A 63 12.59 37.05 -11.71
CA LYS A 63 13.03 38.43 -11.96
C LYS A 63 13.65 38.59 -13.35
N SER A 64 14.37 37.58 -13.83
CA SER A 64 15.01 37.61 -15.15
C SER A 64 14.02 37.61 -16.31
N TYR A 65 12.84 36.99 -16.16
CA TYR A 65 11.77 37.03 -17.18
C TYR A 65 11.00 38.36 -17.19
N LEU A 66 11.18 39.20 -16.16
CA LEU A 66 10.58 40.53 -16.05
C LEU A 66 11.55 41.65 -16.43
N ASP A 67 12.77 41.31 -16.88
CA ASP A 67 13.82 42.28 -17.20
C ASP A 67 13.66 42.79 -18.65
N ILE A 68 12.92 43.89 -18.78
CA ILE A 68 12.60 44.54 -20.06
C ILE A 68 13.89 44.90 -20.83
N ASP A 69 14.84 45.58 -20.18
CA ASP A 69 16.07 46.05 -20.81
C ASP A 69 16.91 44.90 -21.35
N ALA A 70 17.05 43.82 -20.57
CA ALA A 70 17.80 42.64 -21.00
C ALA A 70 17.14 41.95 -22.21
N ILE A 71 15.80 41.82 -22.21
CA ILE A 71 15.05 41.19 -23.31
C ILE A 71 15.16 42.03 -24.58
N ILE A 72 14.96 43.36 -24.49
CA ILE A 72 15.06 44.27 -25.65
C ILE A 72 16.49 44.31 -26.20
N THR A 73 17.50 44.35 -25.31
CA THR A 73 18.92 44.32 -25.71
C THR A 73 19.25 43.03 -26.45
N LEU A 74 18.80 41.88 -25.93
CA LEU A 74 18.97 40.59 -26.59
C LEU A 74 18.27 40.56 -27.96
N ALA A 75 17.03 41.05 -28.02
CA ALA A 75 16.25 41.08 -29.24
C ALA A 75 16.94 41.92 -30.34
N LYS A 76 17.50 43.09 -29.99
CA LYS A 76 18.32 43.92 -30.88
C LYS A 76 19.59 43.20 -31.34
N GLN A 77 20.35 42.61 -30.43
CA GLN A 77 21.58 41.87 -30.75
C GLN A 77 21.32 40.70 -31.70
N LYS A 78 20.17 40.04 -31.52
CA LYS A 78 19.77 38.88 -32.31
C LYS A 78 18.92 39.25 -33.52
N LYS A 79 18.67 40.53 -33.81
CA LYS A 79 17.87 40.97 -34.97
C LYS A 79 16.51 40.26 -35.01
N ILE A 80 15.78 40.34 -33.89
CA ILE A 80 14.42 39.83 -33.76
C ILE A 80 13.45 40.83 -34.38
N ASP A 81 12.50 40.34 -35.18
CA ASP A 81 11.51 41.19 -35.85
C ASP A 81 10.27 41.42 -34.98
N ALA A 82 9.87 40.40 -34.21
CA ALA A 82 8.70 40.45 -33.34
C ALA A 82 8.92 39.74 -32.00
N ILE A 83 8.25 40.22 -30.95
CA ILE A 83 8.18 39.56 -29.65
C ILE A 83 6.73 39.20 -29.35
N HIS A 84 6.49 37.91 -29.06
CA HIS A 84 5.23 37.46 -28.50
C HIS A 84 5.38 37.26 -27.00
N PRO A 85 4.57 37.92 -26.16
CA PRO A 85 4.77 37.85 -24.71
C PRO A 85 4.09 36.65 -24.04
N GLY A 86 3.29 35.86 -24.77
CA GLY A 86 2.41 34.84 -24.17
C GLY A 86 1.42 35.45 -23.19
N TYR A 87 1.29 34.84 -22.01
CA TYR A 87 0.48 35.33 -20.89
C TYR A 87 1.30 35.40 -19.60
N GLY A 88 0.87 36.24 -18.66
CA GLY A 88 1.66 36.53 -17.47
C GLY A 88 2.98 37.23 -17.80
N PHE A 89 3.87 37.36 -16.81
CA PHE A 89 5.12 38.11 -16.95
C PHE A 89 4.89 39.53 -17.50
N LEU A 90 5.34 39.82 -18.72
CA LEU A 90 5.30 41.13 -19.35
C LEU A 90 4.15 41.29 -20.37
N SER A 91 3.22 40.34 -20.44
CA SER A 91 2.15 40.31 -21.46
C SER A 91 1.16 41.46 -21.41
N GLU A 92 0.95 42.04 -20.23
CA GLU A 92 0.04 43.17 -20.01
C GLU A 92 0.81 44.46 -19.70
N ASN A 93 2.14 44.43 -19.81
CA ASN A 93 2.99 45.54 -19.42
C ASN A 93 3.13 46.55 -20.59
N ALA A 94 2.49 47.71 -20.44
CA ALA A 94 2.55 48.77 -21.44
C ALA A 94 3.96 49.33 -21.68
N GLU A 95 4.82 49.37 -20.65
CA GLU A 95 6.21 49.83 -20.78
C GLU A 95 7.03 48.86 -21.66
N PHE A 96 6.78 47.56 -21.57
CA PHE A 96 7.41 46.55 -22.41
C PHE A 96 6.98 46.65 -23.87
N ALA A 97 5.67 46.86 -24.12
CA ALA A 97 5.15 47.09 -25.46
C ALA A 97 5.72 48.38 -26.07
N GLN A 98 5.82 49.46 -25.28
CA GLN A 98 6.46 50.71 -25.69
C GLN A 98 7.95 50.50 -26.00
N ALA A 99 8.67 49.77 -25.16
CA ALA A 99 10.09 49.47 -25.38
C ALA A 99 10.31 48.63 -26.66
N CYS A 100 9.38 47.73 -27.00
CA CYS A 100 9.39 47.04 -28.30
C CYS A 100 9.22 48.03 -29.45
N ALA A 101 8.22 48.93 -29.37
CA ALA A 101 7.95 49.95 -30.39
C ALA A 101 9.17 50.88 -30.60
N ASP A 102 9.76 51.38 -29.52
CA ASP A 102 10.95 52.24 -29.54
C ASP A 102 12.19 51.52 -30.12
N ALA A 103 12.25 50.20 -29.98
CA ALA A 103 13.29 49.36 -30.55
C ALA A 103 13.04 48.94 -32.01
N GLY A 104 11.87 49.28 -32.58
CA GLY A 104 11.46 48.84 -33.92
C GLY A 104 11.12 47.34 -34.00
N ILE A 105 10.70 46.74 -32.89
CA ILE A 105 10.32 45.34 -32.75
C ILE A 105 8.79 45.26 -32.65
N ILE A 106 8.16 44.40 -33.44
CA ILE A 106 6.70 44.22 -33.41
C ILE A 106 6.31 43.52 -32.10
N PHE A 107 5.47 44.16 -31.30
CA PHE A 107 4.82 43.51 -30.16
C PHE A 107 3.59 42.74 -30.65
N VAL A 108 3.54 41.41 -30.45
CA VAL A 108 2.40 40.58 -30.83
C VAL A 108 1.35 40.64 -29.74
N GLY A 109 0.55 41.70 -29.76
CA GLY A 109 -0.51 42.00 -28.80
C GLY A 109 -1.22 43.31 -29.15
N PRO A 110 -2.06 43.84 -28.25
CA PRO A 110 -2.73 45.11 -28.45
C PRO A 110 -1.75 46.29 -28.50
N ARG A 111 -2.26 47.47 -28.91
CA ARG A 111 -1.49 48.71 -28.93
C ARG A 111 -1.11 49.15 -27.51
N VAL A 112 -0.06 49.97 -27.41
CA VAL A 112 0.41 50.52 -26.12
C VAL A 112 -0.71 51.30 -25.43
N GLU A 113 -1.46 52.11 -26.17
CA GLU A 113 -2.57 52.90 -25.65
C GLU A 113 -3.68 51.99 -25.10
N THR A 114 -3.97 50.88 -25.78
CA THR A 114 -4.96 49.89 -25.35
C THR A 114 -4.51 49.20 -24.04
N LEU A 115 -3.23 48.85 -23.92
CA LEU A 115 -2.67 48.27 -22.70
C LEU A 115 -2.74 49.25 -21.51
N GLN A 116 -2.47 50.54 -21.74
CA GLN A 116 -2.58 51.57 -20.70
C GLN A 116 -4.03 51.79 -20.26
N GLN A 117 -4.96 51.81 -21.21
CA GLN A 117 -6.39 52.02 -20.94
C GLN A 117 -7.03 50.86 -20.20
N LEU A 118 -6.63 49.62 -20.50
CA LEU A 118 -7.25 48.40 -19.97
C LEU A 118 -6.47 47.78 -18.80
N GLY A 119 -5.20 48.13 -18.60
CA GLY A 119 -4.36 47.57 -17.54
C GLY A 119 -4.72 48.03 -16.12
N ASP A 120 -5.49 49.12 -15.98
CA ASP A 120 -6.09 49.56 -14.72
C ASP A 120 -7.58 49.21 -14.66
N LYS A 121 -8.00 48.51 -13.60
CA LYS A 121 -9.39 48.07 -13.40
C LYS A 121 -10.37 49.23 -13.27
N ILE A 122 -9.94 50.37 -12.72
CA ILE A 122 -10.79 51.55 -12.59
C ILE A 122 -11.01 52.19 -13.97
N SER A 123 -9.94 52.35 -14.75
CA SER A 123 -10.01 52.80 -16.15
C SER A 123 -10.89 51.88 -17.01
N ALA A 124 -10.69 50.57 -16.92
CA ALA A 124 -11.47 49.59 -17.68
C ALA A 124 -12.98 49.64 -17.37
N ARG A 125 -13.37 49.89 -16.12
CA ARG A 125 -14.78 50.10 -15.74
C ARG A 125 -15.39 51.33 -16.37
N LYS A 126 -14.67 52.46 -16.37
CA LYS A 126 -15.15 53.71 -17.00
C LYS A 126 -15.39 53.50 -18.50
N ILE A 127 -14.58 52.65 -19.13
CA ILE A 127 -14.75 52.24 -20.53
C ILE A 127 -16.02 51.39 -20.69
N ALA A 128 -16.23 50.40 -19.85
CA ALA A 128 -17.44 49.57 -19.87
C ALA A 128 -18.73 50.40 -19.67
N ASP A 129 -18.74 51.31 -18.69
CA ASP A 129 -19.85 52.24 -18.45
C ASP A 129 -20.12 53.13 -19.67
N LYS A 130 -19.06 53.70 -20.26
CA LYS A 130 -19.17 54.52 -21.48
C LYS A 130 -19.69 53.71 -22.67
N ALA A 131 -19.35 52.43 -22.75
CA ALA A 131 -19.84 51.49 -23.76
C ALA A 131 -21.29 51.00 -23.49
N GLY A 132 -21.91 51.42 -22.38
CA GLY A 132 -23.25 51.00 -21.98
C GLY A 132 -23.32 49.54 -21.54
N VAL A 133 -22.22 48.99 -21.02
CA VAL A 133 -22.15 47.63 -20.49
C VAL A 133 -22.31 47.67 -18.97
N PRO A 134 -23.17 46.81 -18.37
CA PRO A 134 -23.38 46.83 -16.93
C PRO A 134 -22.08 46.55 -16.15
N VAL A 135 -21.80 47.37 -15.13
CA VAL A 135 -20.72 47.16 -14.15
C VAL A 135 -21.31 46.90 -12.77
N LEU A 136 -20.57 46.19 -11.92
CA LEU A 136 -20.99 45.95 -10.55
C LEU A 136 -21.04 47.26 -9.74
N GLY A 137 -22.08 47.43 -8.91
CA GLY A 137 -22.18 48.55 -7.97
C GLY A 137 -21.04 48.53 -6.94
N GLY A 138 -20.36 49.66 -6.77
CA GLY A 138 -19.14 49.77 -5.97
C GLY A 138 -18.70 51.21 -5.69
N SER A 139 -17.56 51.39 -5.02
CA SER A 139 -17.07 52.71 -4.55
C SER A 139 -16.61 53.67 -5.65
N GLY A 140 -16.48 53.22 -6.91
CA GLY A 140 -16.05 54.04 -8.07
C GLY A 140 -14.59 54.54 -8.02
N GLU A 141 -14.03 54.69 -6.83
CA GLU A 141 -12.67 55.12 -6.50
C GLU A 141 -12.10 54.26 -5.35
N ALA A 142 -10.78 54.33 -5.14
CA ALA A 142 -10.11 53.69 -4.02
C ALA A 142 -10.58 54.29 -2.68
N ILE A 143 -10.70 53.45 -1.67
CA ILE A 143 -11.15 53.84 -0.33
C ILE A 143 -9.98 54.48 0.42
N THR A 144 -10.17 55.68 0.95
CA THR A 144 -9.11 56.45 1.64
C THR A 144 -8.87 55.98 3.07
N ASP A 145 -9.90 55.49 3.75
CA ASP A 145 -9.87 55.07 5.16
C ASP A 145 -11.00 54.10 5.49
N ALA A 146 -10.87 53.34 6.57
CA ALA A 146 -11.85 52.30 6.94
C ALA A 146 -13.25 52.87 7.21
N ALA A 147 -13.39 54.11 7.68
CA ALA A 147 -14.68 54.71 8.00
C ALA A 147 -15.46 55.12 6.73
N SER A 148 -14.79 55.72 5.75
CA SER A 148 -15.37 56.00 4.43
C SER A 148 -15.72 54.70 3.69
N GLY A 149 -14.88 53.67 3.79
CA GLY A 149 -15.15 52.33 3.26
C GLY A 149 -16.41 51.70 3.85
N ARG A 150 -16.60 51.77 5.17
CA ARG A 150 -17.77 51.20 5.87
C ARG A 150 -19.08 51.83 5.43
N LYS A 151 -19.09 53.16 5.28
CA LYS A 151 -20.26 53.90 4.80
C LYS A 151 -20.66 53.48 3.39
N THR A 152 -19.67 53.28 2.52
CA THR A 152 -19.90 52.79 1.16
C THR A 152 -20.40 51.35 1.16
N ALA A 153 -19.81 50.47 1.98
CA ALA A 153 -20.27 49.08 2.15
C ALA A 153 -21.73 48.99 2.63
N GLN A 154 -22.13 49.83 3.60
CA GLN A 154 -23.52 49.92 4.06
C GLN A 154 -24.48 50.38 2.96
N SER A 155 -24.06 51.31 2.09
CA SER A 155 -24.90 51.79 0.99
C SER A 155 -25.11 50.75 -0.11
N ILE A 156 -24.12 49.88 -0.32
CA ILE A 156 -24.17 48.79 -1.31
C ILE A 156 -24.96 47.59 -0.75
N GLY A 157 -24.84 47.34 0.56
CA GLY A 157 -25.42 46.19 1.24
C GLY A 157 -24.47 44.98 1.24
N PHE A 158 -24.40 44.30 2.38
CA PHE A 158 -23.60 43.09 2.54
C PHE A 158 -24.32 41.85 1.94
N PRO A 159 -23.56 40.83 1.46
CA PRO A 159 -22.11 40.73 1.46
C PRO A 159 -21.44 41.63 0.41
N ILE A 160 -20.22 42.10 0.74
CA ILE A 160 -19.37 42.89 -0.16
C ILE A 160 -18.02 42.19 -0.39
N ILE A 161 -17.27 42.62 -1.39
CA ILE A 161 -15.90 42.16 -1.63
C ILE A 161 -14.95 43.36 -1.74
N LEU A 162 -13.87 43.31 -0.98
CA LEU A 162 -12.74 44.23 -1.08
C LEU A 162 -11.79 43.71 -2.15
N LYS A 163 -11.31 44.58 -3.04
CA LYS A 163 -10.37 44.23 -4.12
C LYS A 163 -9.26 45.25 -4.26
N ALA A 164 -8.03 44.79 -4.44
CA ALA A 164 -6.89 45.62 -4.81
C ALA A 164 -7.08 46.23 -6.22
N ALA A 165 -6.75 47.51 -6.39
CA ALA A 165 -6.89 48.22 -7.67
C ALA A 165 -5.99 47.66 -8.77
N HIS A 166 -4.75 47.32 -8.42
CA HIS A 166 -3.75 46.73 -9.32
C HIS A 166 -3.64 45.20 -9.20
N GLY A 167 -4.64 44.57 -8.56
CA GLY A 167 -4.58 43.15 -8.23
C GLY A 167 -4.97 42.22 -9.38
N GLY A 168 -4.17 41.18 -9.60
CA GLY A 168 -4.44 40.08 -10.54
C GLY A 168 -4.26 38.69 -9.91
N GLY A 169 -4.87 37.65 -10.50
CA GLY A 169 -4.67 36.25 -10.09
C GLY A 169 -5.29 35.84 -8.75
N GLY A 170 -6.32 36.56 -8.29
CA GLY A 170 -7.08 36.22 -7.07
C GLY A 170 -6.48 36.71 -5.74
N ARG A 171 -5.34 37.42 -5.77
CA ARG A 171 -4.66 37.96 -4.58
C ARG A 171 -5.15 39.36 -4.23
N GLY A 172 -5.14 39.71 -2.95
CA GLY A 172 -5.61 41.02 -2.48
C GLY A 172 -7.12 41.22 -2.58
N MET A 173 -7.90 40.13 -2.43
CA MET A 173 -9.37 40.18 -2.38
C MET A 173 -9.90 39.59 -1.07
N ARG A 174 -10.93 40.19 -0.47
CA ARG A 174 -11.57 39.70 0.77
C ARG A 174 -13.09 39.87 0.71
N VAL A 175 -13.81 38.77 0.87
CA VAL A 175 -15.27 38.81 1.06
C VAL A 175 -15.55 39.23 2.50
N VAL A 176 -16.46 40.16 2.69
CA VAL A 176 -16.89 40.66 3.99
C VAL A 176 -18.39 40.39 4.11
N GLN A 177 -18.78 39.57 5.07
CA GLN A 177 -20.16 39.10 5.23
C GLN A 177 -21.00 40.08 6.03
N ASP A 178 -20.39 40.77 6.99
CA ASP A 178 -21.06 41.75 7.84
C ASP A 178 -20.16 42.94 8.19
N GLU A 179 -20.75 43.99 8.77
CA GLU A 179 -20.05 45.24 9.06
C GLU A 179 -18.87 45.07 10.04
N LYS A 180 -18.92 44.09 10.95
CA LYS A 180 -17.89 43.93 11.99
C LYS A 180 -16.58 43.40 11.43
N GLU A 181 -16.64 42.68 10.32
CA GLU A 181 -15.47 42.11 9.64
C GLU A 181 -14.71 43.14 8.79
N PHE A 182 -15.34 44.28 8.48
CA PHE A 182 -14.85 45.23 7.48
C PHE A 182 -13.44 45.77 7.78
N ASP A 183 -13.23 46.31 8.99
CA ASP A 183 -11.97 46.99 9.33
C ASP A 183 -10.76 46.04 9.23
N ALA A 184 -10.90 44.81 9.75
CA ALA A 184 -9.85 43.81 9.69
C ALA A 184 -9.58 43.33 8.27
N ALA A 185 -10.64 43.08 7.48
CA ALA A 185 -10.51 42.65 6.09
C ALA A 185 -9.89 43.75 5.20
N PHE A 186 -10.22 45.02 5.46
CA PHE A 186 -9.67 46.18 4.76
C PHE A 186 -8.16 46.32 4.98
N GLU A 187 -7.69 46.31 6.23
CA GLU A 187 -6.26 46.39 6.53
C GLU A 187 -5.48 45.19 6.00
N GLN A 188 -6.08 43.99 6.03
CA GLN A 188 -5.46 42.80 5.45
C GLN A 188 -5.34 42.90 3.92
N ALA A 189 -6.42 43.30 3.23
CA ALA A 189 -6.41 43.47 1.76
C ALA A 189 -5.40 44.55 1.32
N ARG A 190 -5.33 45.65 2.07
CA ARG A 190 -4.39 46.76 1.85
C ARG A 190 -2.93 46.35 2.03
N SER A 191 -2.65 45.62 3.12
CA SER A 191 -1.30 45.10 3.40
C SER A 191 -0.86 44.08 2.34
N GLU A 192 -1.75 43.18 1.93
CA GLU A 192 -1.48 42.21 0.87
C GLU A 192 -1.26 42.90 -0.48
N SER A 193 -2.08 43.91 -0.81
CA SER A 193 -1.93 44.70 -2.03
C SER A 193 -0.58 45.43 -2.09
N LEU A 194 -0.16 46.05 -0.98
CA LEU A 194 1.13 46.73 -0.91
C LEU A 194 2.30 45.74 -1.10
N ALA A 195 2.25 44.59 -0.45
CA ALA A 195 3.30 43.58 -0.54
C ALA A 195 3.38 42.91 -1.93
N ALA A 196 2.24 42.70 -2.58
CA ALA A 196 2.17 41.97 -3.85
C ALA A 196 2.29 42.89 -5.09
N PHE A 197 1.73 44.09 -5.04
CA PHE A 197 1.54 44.98 -6.19
C PHE A 197 2.16 46.37 -5.99
N GLY A 198 2.74 46.66 -4.83
CA GLY A 198 3.41 47.94 -4.56
C GLY A 198 2.46 49.14 -4.35
N SER A 199 1.15 48.91 -4.33
CA SER A 199 0.13 49.93 -4.05
C SER A 199 -0.83 49.45 -2.96
N PRO A 200 -1.19 50.29 -1.97
CA PRO A 200 -2.18 49.97 -0.94
C PRO A 200 -3.63 50.16 -1.41
N ASP A 201 -3.87 50.57 -2.65
CA ASP A 201 -5.21 50.98 -3.09
C ASP A 201 -6.20 49.80 -3.17
N VAL A 202 -7.31 49.93 -2.44
CA VAL A 202 -8.39 48.94 -2.35
C VAL A 202 -9.74 49.61 -2.60
N PHE A 203 -10.64 48.96 -3.32
CA PHE A 203 -12.01 49.42 -3.58
C PHE A 203 -13.07 48.39 -3.14
N VAL A 204 -14.32 48.81 -3.03
CA VAL A 204 -15.45 47.98 -2.58
C VAL A 204 -16.39 47.60 -3.73
N GLU A 205 -16.61 46.29 -3.82
CA GLU A 205 -17.58 45.48 -4.58
C GLU A 205 -18.89 45.10 -3.90
N LYS A 206 -20.05 45.16 -4.57
CA LYS A 206 -21.11 44.18 -4.27
C LYS A 206 -20.55 42.75 -4.46
N PHE A 207 -20.89 41.81 -3.59
CA PHE A 207 -20.51 40.41 -3.79
C PHE A 207 -21.68 39.60 -4.33
N ILE A 208 -21.49 38.96 -5.48
CA ILE A 208 -22.47 38.03 -6.05
C ILE A 208 -22.12 36.62 -5.56
N SER A 209 -22.95 36.07 -4.67
CA SER A 209 -22.68 34.79 -3.99
C SER A 209 -22.70 33.59 -4.95
N ARG A 210 -23.66 33.56 -5.88
CA ARG A 210 -23.83 32.50 -6.89
C ARG A 210 -23.47 33.01 -8.30
N ALA A 211 -22.26 33.54 -8.43
CA ALA A 211 -21.79 34.03 -9.72
C ALA A 211 -21.19 32.91 -10.58
N ARG A 212 -21.58 32.87 -11.86
CA ARG A 212 -20.82 32.21 -12.92
C ARG A 212 -19.80 33.19 -13.49
N HIS A 213 -18.56 32.76 -13.65
CA HIS A 213 -17.52 33.55 -14.29
C HIS A 213 -17.53 33.21 -15.79
N ILE A 214 -18.06 34.11 -16.60
CA ILE A 214 -18.15 33.94 -18.06
C ILE A 214 -17.25 34.95 -18.73
N GLU A 215 -16.48 34.52 -19.73
CA GLU A 215 -15.57 35.40 -20.44
C GLU A 215 -15.68 35.22 -21.95
N VAL A 216 -15.48 36.30 -22.72
CA VAL A 216 -15.67 36.31 -24.17
C VAL A 216 -14.34 36.56 -24.88
N GLN A 217 -13.98 35.67 -25.79
CA GLN A 217 -12.78 35.80 -26.61
C GLN A 217 -12.99 36.85 -27.70
N LEU A 218 -12.10 37.82 -27.79
CA LEU A 218 -12.05 38.80 -28.88
C LEU A 218 -10.86 38.54 -29.81
N LEU A 219 -11.04 38.89 -31.08
CA LEU A 219 -9.97 38.94 -32.08
C LEU A 219 -10.20 40.15 -33.01
N GLY A 220 -9.29 41.11 -32.98
CA GLY A 220 -9.37 42.33 -33.80
C GLY A 220 -8.14 42.53 -34.69
N ASP A 221 -8.31 43.07 -35.90
CA ASP A 221 -7.19 43.37 -36.81
C ASP A 221 -6.83 44.86 -36.87
N LYS A 222 -5.76 45.18 -37.60
CA LYS A 222 -5.29 46.55 -37.84
C LYS A 222 -6.18 47.36 -38.79
N HIS A 223 -7.24 46.76 -39.33
CA HIS A 223 -8.13 47.35 -40.34
C HIS A 223 -9.50 47.72 -39.77
N GLY A 224 -9.65 47.65 -38.44
CA GLY A 224 -10.88 48.02 -37.72
C GLY A 224 -11.91 46.90 -37.65
N ASN A 225 -11.57 45.68 -38.07
CA ASN A 225 -12.46 44.52 -37.91
C ASN A 225 -12.27 43.93 -36.50
N LEU A 226 -13.37 43.57 -35.85
CA LEU A 226 -13.38 42.94 -34.53
C LEU A 226 -14.48 41.88 -34.48
N VAL A 227 -14.13 40.67 -34.05
CA VAL A 227 -15.06 39.56 -33.85
C VAL A 227 -14.92 38.97 -32.45
N HIS A 228 -15.97 38.31 -31.97
CA HIS A 228 -15.90 37.42 -30.82
C HIS A 228 -15.82 35.96 -31.27
N LEU A 229 -15.09 35.13 -30.52
CA LEU A 229 -14.99 33.67 -30.74
C LEU A 229 -15.78 32.93 -29.66
N TYR A 230 -16.99 33.42 -29.37
CA TYR A 230 -17.87 32.97 -28.29
C TYR A 230 -17.28 33.10 -26.88
N GLU A 231 -18.00 32.56 -25.91
CA GLU A 231 -17.68 32.60 -24.49
C GLU A 231 -17.06 31.30 -23.96
N ARG A 232 -16.41 31.43 -22.80
CA ARG A 232 -15.95 30.34 -21.95
C ARG A 232 -16.56 30.47 -20.56
N ASP A 233 -16.88 29.34 -19.96
CA ASP A 233 -17.25 29.24 -18.55
C ASP A 233 -16.02 28.87 -17.73
N CYS A 234 -15.59 29.80 -16.87
CA CYS A 234 -14.47 29.67 -15.95
C CYS A 234 -14.92 29.67 -14.49
N SER A 235 -16.17 29.28 -14.22
CA SER A 235 -16.80 29.30 -12.89
C SER A 235 -16.21 28.27 -11.94
N VAL A 236 -15.53 27.24 -12.44
CA VAL A 236 -14.90 26.23 -11.59
C VAL A 236 -13.60 26.79 -11.03
N GLN A 237 -13.69 27.34 -9.82
CA GLN A 237 -12.60 28.07 -9.16
C GLN A 237 -12.36 27.59 -7.73
N ARG A 238 -11.10 27.65 -7.30
CA ARG A 238 -10.71 27.49 -5.89
C ARG A 238 -10.04 28.78 -5.43
N ARG A 239 -10.54 29.41 -4.37
CA ARG A 239 -10.00 30.70 -3.86
C ARG A 239 -9.81 31.73 -4.99
N HIS A 240 -10.80 31.86 -5.85
CA HIS A 240 -10.81 32.76 -7.02
C HIS A 240 -9.74 32.48 -8.09
N GLN A 241 -9.12 31.30 -8.08
CA GLN A 241 -8.27 30.83 -9.16
C GLN A 241 -9.02 29.80 -10.01
N LYS A 242 -9.05 30.02 -11.33
CA LYS A 242 -9.63 29.07 -12.29
C LYS A 242 -8.97 27.70 -12.12
N VAL A 243 -9.73 26.62 -12.29
CA VAL A 243 -9.24 25.23 -12.23
C VAL A 243 -9.63 24.44 -13.48
N VAL A 244 -10.89 24.59 -13.91
CA VAL A 244 -11.46 23.94 -15.10
C VAL A 244 -12.20 24.99 -15.91
N GLU A 245 -12.01 24.96 -17.22
CA GLU A 245 -12.62 25.90 -18.16
C GLU A 245 -13.38 25.14 -19.25
N ILE A 246 -14.55 25.66 -19.66
CA ILE A 246 -15.46 24.99 -20.60
C ILE A 246 -15.81 25.97 -21.73
N ALA A 247 -15.85 25.48 -22.97
CA ALA A 247 -16.39 26.24 -24.10
C ALA A 247 -17.36 25.39 -24.94
N PRO A 248 -18.47 25.93 -25.45
CA PRO A 248 -19.14 27.11 -24.92
C PRO A 248 -19.68 26.85 -23.49
N ALA A 249 -20.18 27.87 -22.81
CA ALA A 249 -20.73 27.73 -21.47
C ALA A 249 -21.99 26.82 -21.48
N PRO A 250 -22.07 25.76 -20.64
CA PRO A 250 -23.26 24.91 -20.57
C PRO A 250 -24.44 25.65 -19.92
N ASN A 251 -25.68 25.30 -20.26
CA ASN A 251 -26.90 25.82 -19.63
C ASN A 251 -26.99 27.36 -19.52
N ILE A 252 -26.42 28.10 -20.46
CA ILE A 252 -26.65 29.55 -20.57
C ILE A 252 -27.78 29.80 -21.58
N ASP A 253 -28.68 30.72 -21.24
CA ASP A 253 -29.72 31.16 -22.17
C ASP A 253 -29.06 31.76 -23.43
N PRO A 254 -29.46 31.36 -24.65
CA PRO A 254 -28.91 31.91 -25.89
C PRO A 254 -28.96 33.44 -25.99
N ASP A 255 -30.00 34.07 -25.44
CA ASP A 255 -30.14 35.53 -25.46
C ASP A 255 -29.13 36.20 -24.52
N VAL A 256 -28.87 35.59 -23.36
CA VAL A 256 -27.85 36.05 -22.40
C VAL A 256 -26.45 35.87 -23.00
N ARG A 257 -26.17 34.73 -23.66
CA ARG A 257 -24.93 34.50 -24.39
C ARG A 257 -24.71 35.58 -25.45
N LYS A 258 -25.73 35.87 -26.25
CA LYS A 258 -25.66 36.91 -27.28
C LYS A 258 -25.37 38.27 -26.64
N ALA A 259 -26.06 38.62 -25.55
CA ALA A 259 -25.86 39.89 -24.85
C ALA A 259 -24.43 40.03 -24.27
N LEU A 260 -23.85 38.96 -23.73
CA LEU A 260 -22.46 38.91 -23.28
C LEU A 260 -21.48 39.16 -24.44
N CYS A 261 -21.68 38.48 -25.56
CA CYS A 261 -20.84 38.63 -26.75
C CYS A 261 -20.94 40.04 -27.35
N ASP A 262 -22.16 40.57 -27.49
CA ASP A 262 -22.40 41.94 -27.95
C ASP A 262 -21.76 42.98 -27.01
N ALA A 263 -21.82 42.75 -25.70
CA ALA A 263 -21.20 43.62 -24.69
C ALA A 263 -19.66 43.61 -24.80
N ALA A 264 -19.06 42.45 -25.00
CA ALA A 264 -17.62 42.32 -25.21
C ALA A 264 -17.17 43.06 -26.49
N LEU A 265 -17.93 42.93 -27.59
CA LEU A 265 -17.67 43.66 -28.83
C LEU A 265 -17.76 45.19 -28.62
N LYS A 266 -18.78 45.68 -27.90
CA LYS A 266 -18.91 47.12 -27.59
C LYS A 266 -17.71 47.66 -26.81
N ILE A 267 -17.24 46.91 -25.81
CA ILE A 267 -16.03 47.27 -25.05
C ILE A 267 -14.82 47.30 -25.99
N GLY A 268 -14.60 46.26 -26.80
CA GLY A 268 -13.48 46.22 -27.73
C GLY A 268 -13.51 47.34 -28.77
N GLN A 269 -14.69 47.67 -29.32
CA GLN A 269 -14.88 48.78 -30.26
C GLN A 269 -14.57 50.14 -29.63
N SER A 270 -14.86 50.33 -28.34
CA SER A 270 -14.62 51.60 -27.65
C SER A 270 -13.14 51.96 -27.46
N VAL A 271 -12.23 50.99 -27.65
CA VAL A 271 -10.78 51.13 -27.51
C VAL A 271 -10.00 50.71 -28.77
N ASP A 272 -10.70 50.57 -29.90
CA ASP A 272 -10.17 50.06 -31.16
C ASP A 272 -9.31 48.79 -31.00
N TYR A 273 -9.84 47.81 -30.27
CA TYR A 273 -9.10 46.63 -29.82
C TYR A 273 -8.43 45.86 -30.98
N GLU A 274 -7.16 45.52 -30.80
CA GLU A 274 -6.32 44.80 -31.78
C GLU A 274 -5.74 43.53 -31.17
N CYS A 275 -5.49 42.52 -32.01
CA CYS A 275 -4.97 41.20 -31.65
C CYS A 275 -6.01 40.40 -30.83
N ALA A 276 -5.54 39.44 -30.00
CA ALA A 276 -6.42 38.64 -29.16
C ALA A 276 -6.54 39.23 -27.76
N GLY A 277 -7.76 39.21 -27.22
CA GLY A 277 -8.09 39.65 -25.86
C GLY A 277 -9.27 38.90 -25.29
N THR A 278 -9.55 39.10 -24.01
CA THR A 278 -10.74 38.50 -23.39
C THR A 278 -11.42 39.48 -22.46
N VAL A 279 -12.74 39.57 -22.55
CA VAL A 279 -13.58 40.38 -21.65
C VAL A 279 -14.24 39.45 -20.65
N GLU A 280 -14.04 39.69 -19.35
CA GLU A 280 -14.56 38.84 -18.26
C GLU A 280 -15.80 39.46 -17.60
N PHE A 281 -16.78 38.60 -17.27
CA PHE A 281 -18.06 38.93 -16.68
C PHE A 281 -18.40 38.02 -15.49
N LEU A 282 -19.10 38.57 -14.49
CA LEU A 282 -19.86 37.77 -13.52
C LEU A 282 -21.31 37.73 -13.99
N LEU A 283 -21.83 36.53 -14.23
CA LEU A 283 -23.24 36.25 -14.48
C LEU A 283 -23.87 35.75 -13.18
N ASP A 284 -24.87 36.46 -12.66
CA ASP A 284 -25.64 36.03 -11.50
C ASP A 284 -26.55 34.85 -11.92
N ALA A 285 -26.31 33.68 -11.33
CA ALA A 285 -27.05 32.47 -11.66
C ALA A 285 -28.53 32.52 -11.24
N ASP A 286 -28.91 33.42 -10.33
CA ASP A 286 -30.28 33.54 -9.83
C ASP A 286 -31.10 34.54 -10.67
N THR A 287 -30.48 35.58 -11.24
CA THR A 287 -31.18 36.65 -11.99
C THR A 287 -30.90 36.66 -13.49
N ASN A 288 -29.89 35.94 -13.97
CA ASN A 288 -29.33 36.02 -15.33
C ASN A 288 -28.78 37.41 -15.72
N GLU A 289 -28.56 38.30 -14.75
CA GLU A 289 -27.89 39.57 -14.99
C GLU A 289 -26.37 39.36 -15.02
N PHE A 290 -25.69 40.01 -15.97
CA PHE A 290 -24.23 39.95 -16.06
C PHE A 290 -23.59 41.30 -15.87
N TYR A 291 -22.35 41.28 -15.39
CA TYR A 291 -21.61 42.47 -15.01
C TYR A 291 -20.15 42.34 -15.42
N PHE A 292 -19.61 43.38 -16.07
CA PHE A 292 -18.21 43.46 -16.46
C PHE A 292 -17.28 43.45 -15.24
N ILE A 293 -16.16 42.73 -15.34
CA ILE A 293 -15.12 42.66 -14.30
C ILE A 293 -13.82 43.30 -14.79
N GLU A 294 -13.25 42.77 -15.86
CA GLU A 294 -11.94 43.15 -16.40
C GLU A 294 -11.80 42.76 -17.87
N VAL A 295 -10.80 43.34 -18.54
CA VAL A 295 -10.31 42.87 -19.84
C VAL A 295 -8.91 42.34 -19.61
N ASN A 296 -8.63 41.15 -20.14
CA ASN A 296 -7.30 40.58 -20.22
C ASN A 296 -6.75 40.89 -21.62
N PRO A 297 -5.87 41.89 -21.79
CA PRO A 297 -5.46 42.36 -23.11
C PRO A 297 -4.35 41.48 -23.73
N ARG A 298 -4.58 40.16 -23.74
CA ARG A 298 -3.63 39.13 -24.16
C ARG A 298 -4.34 37.80 -24.41
N ILE A 299 -3.58 36.79 -24.86
CA ILE A 299 -4.04 35.40 -24.84
C ILE A 299 -4.20 34.88 -23.39
N GLN A 300 -5.09 33.92 -23.18
CA GLN A 300 -5.32 33.25 -21.90
C GLN A 300 -4.93 31.77 -21.96
N VAL A 301 -4.77 31.16 -20.79
CA VAL A 301 -4.35 29.75 -20.65
C VAL A 301 -5.36 28.82 -21.32
N GLU A 302 -6.64 29.17 -21.19
CA GLU A 302 -7.86 28.51 -21.63
C GLU A 302 -8.29 28.84 -23.07
N HIS A 303 -7.47 29.55 -23.85
CA HIS A 303 -7.75 29.76 -25.29
C HIS A 303 -8.00 28.43 -26.03
N THR A 304 -7.39 27.33 -25.56
CA THR A 304 -7.46 26.00 -26.18
C THR A 304 -8.88 25.48 -26.30
N VAL A 305 -9.77 25.72 -25.33
CA VAL A 305 -11.17 25.26 -25.43
C VAL A 305 -11.93 26.01 -26.52
N THR A 306 -11.63 27.30 -26.72
CA THR A 306 -12.20 28.10 -27.82
C THR A 306 -11.71 27.60 -29.17
N GLU A 307 -10.42 27.31 -29.32
CA GLU A 307 -9.87 26.76 -30.57
C GLU A 307 -10.53 25.42 -30.92
N GLU A 308 -10.72 24.53 -29.94
CA GLU A 308 -11.32 23.21 -30.17
C GLU A 308 -12.78 23.28 -30.64
N VAL A 309 -13.57 24.26 -30.15
CA VAL A 309 -14.98 24.37 -30.56
C VAL A 309 -15.19 25.23 -31.81
N THR A 310 -14.29 26.18 -32.10
CA THR A 310 -14.42 27.06 -33.28
C THR A 310 -13.60 26.61 -34.48
N GLY A 311 -12.54 25.82 -34.26
CA GLY A 311 -11.57 25.46 -35.29
C GLY A 311 -10.61 26.60 -35.69
N ILE A 312 -10.60 27.71 -34.96
CA ILE A 312 -9.76 28.88 -35.23
C ILE A 312 -8.49 28.81 -34.38
N ASP A 313 -7.31 28.87 -35.01
CA ASP A 313 -6.02 28.97 -34.31
C ASP A 313 -5.75 30.42 -33.90
N ILE A 314 -6.01 30.72 -32.62
CA ILE A 314 -5.92 32.07 -32.07
C ILE A 314 -4.48 32.58 -32.13
N VAL A 315 -3.49 31.76 -31.77
CA VAL A 315 -2.08 32.18 -31.72
C VAL A 315 -1.54 32.48 -33.11
N LYS A 316 -1.88 31.64 -34.10
CA LYS A 316 -1.53 31.89 -35.51
C LYS A 316 -2.16 33.19 -35.99
N SER A 317 -3.44 33.42 -35.70
CA SER A 317 -4.12 34.68 -36.02
C SER A 317 -3.46 35.89 -35.35
N GLN A 318 -3.03 35.80 -34.08
CA GLN A 318 -2.31 36.89 -33.41
C GLN A 318 -1.04 37.31 -34.17
N ILE A 319 -0.25 36.34 -34.63
CA ILE A 319 0.99 36.60 -35.38
C ILE A 319 0.69 37.25 -36.73
N LEU A 320 -0.29 36.73 -37.47
CA LEU A 320 -0.70 37.28 -38.77
C LEU A 320 -1.27 38.70 -38.64
N ILE A 321 -2.11 38.95 -37.64
CA ILE A 321 -2.64 40.30 -37.33
C ILE A 321 -1.49 41.25 -37.01
N ALA A 322 -0.49 40.82 -36.24
CA ALA A 322 0.68 41.63 -35.94
C ALA A 322 1.48 42.00 -37.21
N GLN A 323 1.48 41.13 -38.24
CA GLN A 323 2.03 41.42 -39.58
C GLN A 323 1.17 42.38 -40.41
N GLY A 324 -0.04 42.70 -39.97
CA GLY A 324 -1.01 43.54 -40.67
C GLY A 324 -1.98 42.80 -41.58
N THR A 325 -2.08 41.48 -41.47
CA THR A 325 -3.04 40.67 -42.22
C THR A 325 -4.48 40.94 -41.72
N PRO A 326 -5.44 41.25 -42.60
CA PRO A 326 -6.85 41.42 -42.22
C PRO A 326 -7.51 40.09 -41.87
N LEU A 327 -8.56 40.11 -41.04
CA LEU A 327 -9.29 38.89 -40.62
C LEU A 327 -9.85 38.07 -41.79
N ALA A 328 -10.30 38.75 -42.85
CA ALA A 328 -10.86 38.12 -44.05
C ALA A 328 -9.79 37.50 -44.99
N ASP A 329 -8.50 37.68 -44.71
CA ASP A 329 -7.44 37.09 -45.51
C ASP A 329 -7.54 35.55 -45.52
N PRO A 330 -7.27 34.85 -46.64
CA PRO A 330 -7.34 33.39 -46.70
C PRO A 330 -6.51 32.64 -45.65
N GLU A 331 -5.47 33.24 -45.08
CA GLU A 331 -4.67 32.63 -44.01
C GLU A 331 -5.36 32.64 -42.63
N ILE A 332 -6.27 33.59 -42.37
CA ILE A 332 -7.07 33.69 -41.13
C ILE A 332 -8.51 33.20 -41.36
N LYS A 333 -9.11 33.60 -42.48
CA LYS A 333 -10.40 33.14 -43.02
C LYS A 333 -11.60 33.42 -42.11
N ILE A 334 -11.74 34.67 -41.66
CA ILE A 334 -12.91 35.15 -40.92
C ILE A 334 -13.51 36.33 -41.69
N ASN A 335 -14.54 36.08 -42.51
CA ASN A 335 -15.15 37.14 -43.33
C ASN A 335 -16.17 37.98 -42.55
N SER A 336 -16.87 37.37 -41.59
CA SER A 336 -17.85 38.05 -40.75
C SER A 336 -18.08 37.32 -39.42
N GLN A 337 -18.80 37.95 -38.50
CA GLN A 337 -19.13 37.36 -37.19
C GLN A 337 -20.05 36.14 -37.33
N GLU A 338 -20.94 36.14 -38.32
CA GLU A 338 -21.96 35.11 -38.55
C GLU A 338 -21.39 33.79 -39.08
N GLU A 339 -20.16 33.80 -39.62
CA GLU A 339 -19.49 32.57 -40.08
C GLU A 339 -18.82 31.79 -38.93
N ILE A 340 -18.72 32.39 -37.74
CA ILE A 340 -18.10 31.76 -36.57
C ILE A 340 -19.19 30.97 -35.84
N GLU A 341 -18.98 29.66 -35.69
CA GLU A 341 -19.87 28.77 -34.95
C GLU A 341 -19.08 27.94 -33.94
N THR A 342 -19.77 27.47 -32.88
CA THR A 342 -19.21 26.46 -31.97
C THR A 342 -19.72 25.07 -32.33
N ASN A 343 -18.81 24.11 -32.50
CA ASN A 343 -19.14 22.70 -32.68
C ASN A 343 -18.82 21.90 -31.41
N GLY A 344 -19.85 21.37 -30.76
CA GLY A 344 -19.69 20.56 -29.55
C GLY A 344 -19.27 21.38 -28.32
N PHE A 345 -18.56 20.72 -27.42
CA PHE A 345 -18.04 21.28 -26.16
C PHE A 345 -16.58 20.87 -25.98
N ALA A 346 -15.80 21.78 -25.41
CA ALA A 346 -14.45 21.53 -24.96
C ALA A 346 -14.30 21.81 -23.46
N ILE A 347 -13.51 21.00 -22.77
CA ILE A 347 -13.18 21.13 -21.34
C ILE A 347 -11.66 21.12 -21.21
N GLN A 348 -11.08 22.10 -20.52
CA GLN A 348 -9.67 22.10 -20.16
C GLN A 348 -9.51 21.84 -18.66
N CYS A 349 -8.57 20.97 -18.30
CA CYS A 349 -8.04 20.85 -16.95
C CYS A 349 -6.53 21.03 -16.95
N ARG A 350 -6.01 21.61 -15.87
CA ARG A 350 -4.57 21.72 -15.62
C ARG A 350 -4.12 20.63 -14.69
N VAL A 351 -3.19 19.80 -15.15
CA VAL A 351 -2.50 18.84 -14.30
C VAL A 351 -1.30 19.54 -13.69
N THR A 352 -1.30 19.67 -12.36
CA THR A 352 -0.26 20.34 -11.57
C THR A 352 0.40 19.38 -10.60
N THR A 353 1.52 19.79 -9.98
CA THR A 353 2.16 19.05 -8.87
C THR A 353 1.54 19.34 -7.51
N GLU A 354 0.46 20.12 -7.43
CA GLU A 354 -0.21 20.44 -6.17
C GLU A 354 -0.80 19.17 -5.55
N ASP A 355 -0.45 18.90 -4.28
CA ASP A 355 -0.97 17.76 -3.54
C ASP A 355 -2.29 18.13 -2.84
N PRO A 356 -3.45 17.60 -3.27
CA PRO A 356 -4.74 17.90 -2.65
C PRO A 356 -4.84 17.44 -1.19
N THR A 357 -4.04 16.44 -0.80
CA THR A 357 -3.99 15.93 0.59
C THR A 357 -3.13 16.81 1.51
N ASN A 358 -2.35 17.73 0.92
CA ASN A 358 -1.48 18.66 1.63
C ASN A 358 -1.79 20.12 1.27
N ASN A 359 -3.09 20.47 1.33
CA ASN A 359 -3.60 21.83 1.08
C ASN A 359 -3.19 22.44 -0.28
N PHE A 360 -2.96 21.59 -1.29
CA PHE A 360 -2.52 21.96 -2.63
C PHE A 360 -1.12 22.60 -2.65
N MET A 361 -0.27 22.28 -1.67
CA MET A 361 1.14 22.64 -1.74
C MET A 361 1.76 21.93 -2.95
N PRO A 362 2.49 22.64 -3.84
CA PRO A 362 3.14 22.00 -4.97
C PRO A 362 4.26 21.07 -4.51
N ASP A 363 4.25 19.86 -5.05
CA ASP A 363 5.33 18.90 -4.91
C ASP A 363 6.43 19.17 -5.95
N TYR A 364 7.67 18.77 -5.61
CA TYR A 364 8.86 19.03 -6.41
C TYR A 364 9.73 17.79 -6.49
N GLY A 365 10.63 17.78 -7.47
CA GLY A 365 11.59 16.69 -7.64
C GLY A 365 11.54 16.10 -9.04
N ARG A 366 12.05 14.87 -9.15
CA ARG A 366 12.19 14.20 -10.44
C ARG A 366 10.89 13.51 -10.84
N VAL A 367 10.40 13.80 -12.04
CA VAL A 367 9.34 13.00 -12.67
C VAL A 367 9.95 11.69 -13.16
N ALA A 368 9.90 10.65 -12.34
CA ALA A 368 10.47 9.33 -12.65
C ALA A 368 9.83 8.71 -13.90
N HIS A 369 8.50 8.82 -14.02
CA HIS A 369 7.77 8.38 -15.20
C HIS A 369 6.65 9.35 -15.55
N TYR A 370 6.55 9.66 -16.84
CA TYR A 370 5.45 10.42 -17.43
C TYR A 370 4.87 9.66 -18.63
N ARG A 371 3.62 9.25 -18.52
CA ARG A 371 2.82 8.73 -19.64
C ARG A 371 1.56 9.57 -19.76
N SER A 372 1.45 10.28 -20.87
CA SER A 372 0.25 11.02 -21.23
C SER A 372 -0.85 10.11 -21.78
N ALA A 373 -2.09 10.57 -21.69
CA ALA A 373 -3.21 9.97 -22.40
C ALA A 373 -3.24 10.44 -23.88
N SER A 374 -4.02 9.79 -24.72
CA SER A 374 -4.17 10.14 -26.15
C SER A 374 -5.53 9.68 -26.68
N GLY A 375 -5.81 9.88 -27.97
CA GLY A 375 -7.03 9.41 -28.64
C GLY A 375 -7.91 10.54 -29.20
N MET A 376 -9.03 10.18 -29.82
CA MET A 376 -9.93 11.13 -30.49
C MET A 376 -10.45 12.20 -29.51
N GLY A 377 -10.34 13.47 -29.90
CA GLY A 377 -10.79 14.62 -29.11
C GLY A 377 -9.96 14.87 -27.85
N VAL A 378 -8.69 14.43 -27.82
CA VAL A 378 -7.73 14.75 -26.76
C VAL A 378 -6.64 15.66 -27.33
N ARG A 379 -6.50 16.84 -26.74
CA ARG A 379 -5.41 17.80 -27.00
C ARG A 379 -4.56 17.95 -25.74
N LEU A 380 -3.23 17.97 -25.93
CA LEU A 380 -2.26 18.11 -24.84
C LEU A 380 -1.26 19.22 -25.14
N ASP A 381 -1.19 20.19 -24.23
CA ASP A 381 -0.20 21.26 -24.23
C ASP A 381 0.70 21.07 -22.99
N ALA A 382 1.78 20.31 -23.17
CA ALA A 382 2.72 19.97 -22.11
C ALA A 382 3.65 21.15 -21.80
N GLY A 383 3.83 21.45 -20.51
CA GLY A 383 4.77 22.45 -20.02
C GLY A 383 6.11 21.81 -19.68
N THR A 384 6.25 21.36 -18.43
CA THR A 384 7.50 20.82 -17.88
C THR A 384 7.55 19.29 -17.87
N ALA A 385 6.47 18.62 -18.26
CA ALA A 385 6.29 17.19 -18.01
C ALA A 385 6.90 16.28 -19.08
N PHE A 386 7.95 15.54 -18.71
CA PHE A 386 8.49 14.40 -19.45
C PHE A 386 9.23 13.46 -18.47
N SER A 387 9.45 12.20 -18.86
CA SER A 387 10.20 11.25 -18.02
C SER A 387 11.64 11.73 -17.81
N GLY A 388 12.03 11.91 -16.55
CA GLY A 388 13.31 12.47 -16.13
C GLY A 388 13.31 13.98 -15.89
N ALA A 389 12.19 14.68 -16.13
CA ALA A 389 12.07 16.11 -15.86
C ALA A 389 12.30 16.43 -14.37
N MET A 390 12.89 17.59 -14.09
CA MET A 390 13.04 18.13 -12.74
C MET A 390 12.04 19.27 -12.55
N VAL A 391 11.13 19.11 -11.59
CA VAL A 391 10.20 20.15 -11.17
C VAL A 391 10.87 20.93 -10.02
N PHE A 392 11.08 22.23 -10.23
CA PHE A 392 11.71 23.12 -9.26
C PHE A 392 10.70 24.05 -8.60
N PRO A 393 10.96 24.52 -7.36
CA PRO A 393 10.06 25.39 -6.61
C PRO A 393 10.09 26.86 -7.04
N TYR A 394 10.61 27.19 -8.22
CA TYR A 394 10.79 28.59 -8.63
C TYR A 394 9.64 29.15 -9.47
N TYR A 395 8.81 28.27 -10.02
CA TYR A 395 7.79 28.59 -11.04
C TYR A 395 6.43 28.00 -10.67
N ASP A 396 5.46 28.16 -11.57
CA ASP A 396 4.17 27.50 -11.47
C ASP A 396 4.30 25.97 -11.49
N SER A 397 3.33 25.30 -10.87
CA SER A 397 3.28 23.85 -10.67
C SER A 397 2.77 23.08 -11.89
N LEU A 398 2.61 23.73 -13.05
CA LEU A 398 1.98 23.16 -14.23
C LEU A 398 2.85 22.09 -14.89
N LEU A 399 2.27 20.90 -15.07
CA LEU A 399 2.86 19.79 -15.82
C LEU A 399 2.36 19.79 -17.27
N VAL A 400 1.03 19.72 -17.44
CA VAL A 400 0.38 19.63 -18.76
C VAL A 400 -1.05 20.16 -18.68
N LYS A 401 -1.48 20.85 -19.73
CA LYS A 401 -2.90 21.18 -19.96
C LYS A 401 -3.54 20.06 -20.77
N VAL A 402 -4.69 19.60 -20.29
CA VAL A 402 -5.49 18.56 -20.93
C VAL A 402 -6.77 19.19 -21.42
N THR A 403 -6.91 19.30 -22.74
CA THR A 403 -8.12 19.83 -23.37
C THR A 403 -8.84 18.70 -24.09
N ILE A 404 -10.12 18.55 -23.80
CA ILE A 404 -10.97 17.52 -24.37
C ILE A 404 -12.09 18.15 -25.15
N TRP A 405 -12.26 17.74 -26.40
CA TRP A 405 -13.42 18.08 -27.21
C TRP A 405 -14.38 16.90 -27.32
N ALA A 406 -15.70 17.14 -27.34
CA ALA A 406 -16.71 16.17 -27.76
C ALA A 406 -18.00 16.86 -28.26
N ARG A 407 -18.87 16.11 -28.94
CA ARG A 407 -20.14 16.65 -29.48
C ARG A 407 -21.16 17.08 -28.42
N THR A 408 -21.07 16.54 -27.21
CA THR A 408 -21.94 16.92 -26.09
C THR A 408 -21.11 17.08 -24.82
N PHE A 409 -21.53 17.96 -23.93
CA PHE A 409 -20.84 18.25 -22.69
C PHE A 409 -20.64 17.00 -21.82
N LYS A 410 -21.68 16.17 -21.65
CA LYS A 410 -21.58 14.90 -20.91
C LYS A 410 -20.54 13.94 -21.49
N VAL A 411 -20.39 13.88 -22.82
CA VAL A 411 -19.36 13.05 -23.47
C VAL A 411 -17.97 13.66 -23.29
N ALA A 412 -17.85 15.00 -23.28
CA ALA A 412 -16.59 15.66 -22.95
C ALA A 412 -16.17 15.36 -21.51
N SER A 413 -17.10 15.40 -20.54
CA SER A 413 -16.85 15.05 -19.13
C SER A 413 -16.41 13.59 -18.97
N ALA A 414 -17.10 12.63 -19.62
CA ALA A 414 -16.68 11.23 -19.59
C ALA A 414 -15.30 11.00 -20.26
N ARG A 415 -15.00 11.78 -21.31
CA ARG A 415 -13.72 11.66 -22.03
C ARG A 415 -12.56 12.26 -21.24
N ILE A 416 -12.76 13.37 -20.51
CA ILE A 416 -11.73 13.92 -19.62
C ILE A 416 -11.51 13.05 -18.40
N GLU A 417 -12.54 12.41 -17.86
CA GLU A 417 -12.42 11.38 -16.83
C GLU A 417 -11.47 10.26 -17.28
N ARG A 418 -11.77 9.64 -18.43
CA ARG A 418 -10.94 8.57 -19.01
C ARG A 418 -9.50 9.04 -19.25
N CYS A 419 -9.34 10.23 -19.80
CA CYS A 419 -8.03 10.83 -20.06
C CYS A 419 -7.20 10.95 -18.78
N LEU A 420 -7.76 11.54 -17.72
CA LEU A 420 -7.11 11.71 -16.42
C LEU A 420 -6.82 10.37 -15.73
N GLN A 421 -7.71 9.37 -15.86
CA GLN A 421 -7.48 8.01 -15.35
C GLN A 421 -6.37 7.26 -16.10
N GLU A 422 -6.06 7.61 -17.35
CA GLU A 422 -4.99 6.99 -18.15
C GLU A 422 -3.60 7.55 -17.84
N PHE A 423 -3.51 8.80 -17.37
CA PHE A 423 -2.25 9.44 -17.00
C PHE A 423 -1.49 8.60 -15.97
N ARG A 424 -0.19 8.45 -16.18
CA ARG A 424 0.72 7.87 -15.19
C ARG A 424 1.86 8.84 -14.97
N ILE A 425 1.81 9.53 -13.84
CA ILE A 425 2.84 10.46 -13.38
C ILE A 425 3.39 9.90 -12.07
N ARG A 426 4.70 9.72 -11.99
CA ARG A 426 5.42 9.16 -10.83
C ARG A 426 6.62 10.03 -10.48
N GLY A 427 7.01 9.99 -9.21
CA GLY A 427 8.11 10.78 -8.65
C GLY A 427 7.66 12.12 -8.05
N VAL A 428 6.51 12.64 -8.46
CA VAL A 428 5.82 13.77 -7.83
C VAL A 428 4.33 13.48 -7.68
N LYS A 429 3.69 14.06 -6.67
CA LYS A 429 2.23 14.11 -6.50
C LYS A 429 1.59 14.99 -7.57
N THR A 430 0.29 14.79 -7.78
CA THR A 430 -0.48 15.60 -8.73
C THR A 430 -1.89 15.87 -8.23
N ASN A 431 -2.51 16.92 -8.77
CA ASN A 431 -3.89 17.29 -8.48
C ASN A 431 -4.95 16.39 -9.17
N ILE A 432 -4.54 15.38 -9.95
CA ILE A 432 -5.44 14.50 -10.72
C ILE A 432 -6.58 13.91 -9.87
N PRO A 433 -6.35 13.38 -8.64
CA PRO A 433 -7.42 12.82 -7.83
C PRO A 433 -8.53 13.82 -7.53
N PHE A 434 -8.16 15.08 -7.27
CA PHE A 434 -9.10 16.18 -7.05
C PHE A 434 -9.87 16.53 -8.31
N VAL A 435 -9.17 16.70 -9.44
CA VAL A 435 -9.83 17.01 -10.72
C VAL A 435 -10.80 15.89 -11.14
N LEU A 436 -10.46 14.62 -10.91
CA LEU A 436 -11.35 13.48 -11.17
C LEU A 436 -12.62 13.53 -10.33
N LYS A 437 -12.52 13.80 -9.02
CA LYS A 437 -13.70 13.98 -8.17
C LYS A 437 -14.57 15.16 -8.65
N LEU A 438 -13.92 16.26 -9.03
CA LEU A 438 -14.60 17.45 -9.51
C LEU A 438 -15.41 17.18 -10.79
N ILE A 439 -14.76 16.65 -11.83
CA ILE A 439 -15.41 16.48 -13.15
C ILE A 439 -16.45 15.35 -13.18
N THR A 440 -16.41 14.45 -12.19
CA THR A 440 -17.42 13.39 -12.01
C THR A 440 -18.56 13.81 -11.08
N HIS A 441 -18.46 14.98 -10.45
CA HIS A 441 -19.49 15.47 -9.54
C HIS A 441 -20.79 15.82 -10.29
N PRO A 442 -21.98 15.48 -9.77
CA PRO A 442 -23.26 15.76 -10.44
C PRO A 442 -23.44 17.23 -10.83
N THR A 443 -23.08 18.18 -9.96
CA THR A 443 -23.14 19.63 -10.26
C THR A 443 -22.32 20.01 -11.50
N PHE A 444 -21.12 19.42 -11.65
CA PHE A 444 -20.28 19.67 -12.83
C PHE A 444 -20.88 19.03 -14.08
N ILE A 445 -21.28 17.76 -14.02
CA ILE A 445 -21.86 17.03 -15.17
C ILE A 445 -23.12 17.71 -15.68
N ASN A 446 -23.92 18.27 -14.78
CA ASN A 446 -25.15 18.97 -15.13
C ASN A 446 -24.88 20.36 -15.71
N GLY A 447 -23.70 20.96 -15.49
CA GLY A 447 -23.38 22.30 -15.97
C GLY A 447 -23.82 23.44 -15.04
N ASP A 448 -24.01 23.14 -13.75
CA ASP A 448 -24.60 24.05 -12.75
C ASP A 448 -23.55 24.67 -11.81
N CYS A 449 -22.27 24.63 -12.19
CA CYS A 449 -21.18 25.18 -11.39
C CYS A 449 -21.22 26.71 -11.32
N TYR A 450 -20.90 27.25 -10.14
CA TYR A 450 -20.64 28.66 -9.89
C TYR A 450 -19.31 28.81 -9.13
N THR A 451 -18.80 30.04 -9.01
CA THR A 451 -17.47 30.37 -8.47
C THR A 451 -17.14 29.82 -7.09
N ARG A 452 -18.15 29.50 -6.27
CA ARG A 452 -17.97 28.93 -4.91
C ARG A 452 -18.20 27.43 -4.84
N PHE A 453 -18.46 26.76 -5.96
CA PHE A 453 -18.75 25.32 -6.01
C PHE A 453 -17.68 24.49 -5.28
N ILE A 454 -16.39 24.70 -5.55
CA ILE A 454 -15.32 23.94 -4.89
C ILE A 454 -15.29 24.24 -3.39
N ASP A 455 -15.41 25.52 -3.01
CA ASP A 455 -15.30 25.97 -1.62
C ASP A 455 -16.48 25.49 -0.76
N GLU A 456 -17.64 25.20 -1.37
CA GLU A 456 -18.87 24.73 -0.70
C GLU A 456 -19.12 23.21 -0.81
N THR A 457 -18.20 22.44 -1.40
CA THR A 457 -18.37 20.99 -1.62
C THR A 457 -17.24 20.18 -0.95
N PRO A 458 -17.30 19.93 0.38
CA PRO A 458 -16.23 19.26 1.14
C PRO A 458 -15.89 17.85 0.65
N GLU A 459 -16.86 17.12 0.09
CA GLU A 459 -16.68 15.77 -0.43
C GLU A 459 -15.70 15.68 -1.62
N LEU A 460 -15.39 16.82 -2.28
CA LEU A 460 -14.34 16.88 -3.30
C LEU A 460 -12.94 16.59 -2.74
N PHE A 461 -12.75 16.70 -1.42
CA PHE A 461 -11.47 16.50 -0.73
C PHE A 461 -11.34 15.14 -0.02
N ASP A 462 -12.34 14.27 -0.15
CA ASP A 462 -12.30 12.91 0.40
C ASP A 462 -11.62 11.95 -0.59
N PHE A 463 -10.31 11.76 -0.50
CA PHE A 463 -9.59 10.96 -1.49
C PHE A 463 -9.50 9.48 -1.07
N PRO A 464 -9.89 8.53 -1.95
CA PRO A 464 -9.69 7.11 -1.66
C PRO A 464 -8.19 6.81 -1.55
N GLN A 465 -7.78 6.02 -0.55
CA GLN A 465 -6.40 5.58 -0.42
C GLN A 465 -6.02 4.73 -1.63
N ARG A 466 -4.98 5.17 -2.35
CA ARG A 466 -4.48 4.43 -3.51
C ARG A 466 -3.64 3.24 -3.02
N HIS A 467 -4.14 2.02 -3.23
CA HIS A 467 -3.41 0.81 -2.86
C HIS A 467 -2.15 0.62 -3.73
N ASP A 468 -0.97 0.83 -3.16
CA ASP A 468 0.32 0.74 -3.86
C ASP A 468 0.94 -0.66 -3.81
N ARG A 469 0.13 -1.68 -4.11
CA ARG A 469 0.48 -3.11 -3.93
C ARG A 469 1.76 -3.52 -4.66
N ALA A 470 1.90 -3.09 -5.91
CA ALA A 470 3.05 -3.45 -6.74
C ALA A 470 4.35 -2.82 -6.20
N THR A 471 4.32 -1.56 -5.77
CA THR A 471 5.51 -0.90 -5.20
C THR A 471 5.90 -1.54 -3.87
N LYS A 472 4.92 -1.91 -3.03
CA LYS A 472 5.18 -2.63 -1.76
C LYS A 472 5.87 -3.98 -1.99
N LEU A 473 5.40 -4.76 -2.97
CA LEU A 473 6.05 -6.03 -3.34
C LEU A 473 7.45 -5.83 -3.93
N LEU A 474 7.64 -4.84 -4.80
CA LEU A 474 8.97 -4.48 -5.30
C LEU A 474 9.91 -4.05 -4.16
N THR A 475 9.38 -3.37 -3.14
CA THR A 475 10.14 -2.97 -1.95
C THR A 475 10.60 -4.18 -1.14
N TYR A 476 9.73 -5.19 -0.95
CA TYR A 476 10.14 -6.44 -0.30
C TYR A 476 11.24 -7.18 -1.09
N LEU A 477 11.09 -7.29 -2.40
CA LEU A 477 12.10 -7.92 -3.27
C LEU A 477 13.41 -7.14 -3.23
N ALA A 478 13.36 -5.81 -3.30
CA ALA A 478 14.52 -4.94 -3.22
C ALA A 478 15.24 -5.07 -1.86
N GLU A 479 14.49 -5.09 -0.75
CA GLU A 479 14.99 -5.32 0.60
C GLU A 479 15.70 -6.68 0.69
N THR A 480 15.08 -7.74 0.15
CA THR A 480 15.64 -9.09 0.16
C THR A 480 16.91 -9.18 -0.71
N ILE A 481 16.94 -8.53 -1.87
CA ILE A 481 18.11 -8.49 -2.78
C ILE A 481 19.29 -7.75 -2.14
N VAL A 482 19.04 -6.60 -1.48
CA VAL A 482 20.10 -5.75 -0.91
C VAL A 482 20.57 -6.26 0.45
N ASN A 483 19.64 -6.56 1.35
CA ASN A 483 19.94 -6.84 2.76
C ASN A 483 19.92 -8.34 3.12
N GLY A 484 19.30 -9.17 2.27
CA GLY A 484 19.06 -10.59 2.52
C GLY A 484 17.86 -10.83 3.45
N ASN A 485 17.22 -12.00 3.33
CA ASN A 485 16.20 -12.43 4.29
C ASN A 485 16.88 -12.98 5.56
N PRO A 486 16.62 -12.43 6.77
CA PRO A 486 17.25 -12.88 8.01
C PRO A 486 17.10 -14.37 8.32
N LEU A 487 16.07 -15.04 7.76
CA LEU A 487 15.84 -16.47 7.99
C LEU A 487 16.84 -17.37 7.26
N VAL A 488 17.40 -16.91 6.14
CA VAL A 488 18.23 -17.74 5.24
C VAL A 488 19.57 -17.11 4.85
N LYS A 489 19.83 -15.85 5.21
CA LYS A 489 21.03 -15.10 4.77
C LYS A 489 22.35 -15.86 4.97
N ASP A 490 22.48 -16.55 6.11
CA ASP A 490 23.69 -17.31 6.48
C ASP A 490 23.50 -18.83 6.33
N ARG A 491 22.55 -19.25 5.49
CA ARG A 491 22.18 -20.65 5.26
C ARG A 491 22.34 -21.02 3.78
N PRO A 492 22.33 -22.33 3.43
CA PRO A 492 22.36 -22.75 2.03
C PRO A 492 21.20 -22.16 1.22
N LYS A 493 21.51 -21.52 0.09
CA LYS A 493 20.51 -20.99 -0.86
C LYS A 493 19.66 -22.10 -1.49
N ALA A 494 18.51 -21.74 -2.05
CA ALA A 494 17.68 -22.66 -2.80
C ALA A 494 18.46 -23.32 -3.96
N LYS A 495 18.41 -24.66 -4.05
CA LYS A 495 19.02 -25.44 -5.15
C LYS A 495 18.22 -25.33 -6.46
N ARG A 496 17.05 -24.71 -6.43
CA ARG A 496 16.13 -24.58 -7.58
C ARG A 496 15.51 -23.17 -7.60
N ARG A 497 15.36 -22.62 -8.81
CA ARG A 497 14.65 -21.35 -9.06
C ARG A 497 13.54 -21.45 -10.13
N LYS A 498 13.39 -22.63 -10.76
CA LYS A 498 12.30 -22.89 -11.72
C LYS A 498 11.08 -23.47 -11.00
N ALA A 499 9.88 -23.16 -11.47
CA ALA A 499 8.65 -23.78 -10.97
C ALA A 499 8.77 -25.32 -10.92
N ALA A 500 8.22 -25.95 -9.88
CA ALA A 500 8.18 -27.41 -9.78
C ALA A 500 7.24 -27.99 -10.86
N PRO A 501 7.56 -29.15 -11.46
CA PRO A 501 6.70 -29.77 -12.45
C PRO A 501 5.40 -30.25 -11.79
N ILE A 502 4.25 -29.77 -12.27
CA ILE A 502 2.93 -30.17 -11.76
C ILE A 502 2.48 -31.41 -12.54
N PRO A 503 2.12 -32.52 -11.87
CA PRO A 503 1.57 -33.71 -12.51
C PRO A 503 0.33 -33.43 -13.36
N ALA A 504 0.08 -34.30 -14.33
CA ALA A 504 -1.11 -34.20 -15.16
C ALA A 504 -2.38 -34.58 -14.37
N TYR A 505 -3.45 -33.82 -14.59
CA TYR A 505 -4.80 -34.11 -14.11
C TYR A 505 -5.82 -33.63 -15.14
N ASN A 506 -7.07 -34.08 -15.03
CA ASN A 506 -8.11 -33.76 -16.02
C ASN A 506 -8.63 -32.33 -15.87
N LYS A 507 -7.93 -31.35 -16.43
CA LYS A 507 -8.33 -29.93 -16.44
C LYS A 507 -9.66 -29.64 -17.14
N LYS A 508 -10.22 -30.58 -17.92
CA LYS A 508 -11.52 -30.41 -18.59
C LYS A 508 -12.69 -30.68 -17.65
N GLN A 509 -12.46 -31.44 -16.58
CA GLN A 509 -13.45 -31.65 -15.55
C GLN A 509 -13.39 -30.47 -14.59
N ALA A 510 -14.47 -29.69 -14.52
CA ALA A 510 -14.47 -28.46 -13.72
C ALA A 510 -14.46 -28.74 -12.21
N SER A 511 -15.03 -29.87 -11.77
CA SER A 511 -15.10 -30.29 -10.38
C SER A 511 -14.44 -31.65 -10.17
N PRO A 512 -13.63 -31.83 -9.11
CA PRO A 512 -13.04 -33.13 -8.79
C PRO A 512 -14.11 -34.18 -8.46
N PRO A 513 -13.79 -35.48 -8.49
CA PRO A 513 -14.70 -36.55 -8.07
C PRO A 513 -15.13 -36.39 -6.60
N ASP A 514 -16.33 -36.86 -6.25
CA ASP A 514 -16.77 -36.90 -4.85
C ASP A 514 -15.82 -37.76 -4.01
N GLY A 515 -15.47 -37.27 -2.83
CA GLY A 515 -14.56 -37.95 -1.90
C GLY A 515 -15.12 -38.00 -0.48
N MET A 516 -14.22 -38.16 0.48
CA MET A 516 -14.58 -38.32 1.90
C MET A 516 -15.30 -37.11 2.49
N LYS A 517 -15.09 -35.90 1.94
CA LYS A 517 -15.82 -34.70 2.37
C LYS A 517 -17.31 -34.77 2.04
N GLN A 518 -17.66 -35.18 0.82
CA GLN A 518 -19.06 -35.38 0.42
C GLN A 518 -19.68 -36.49 1.26
N LYS A 519 -18.92 -37.55 1.56
CA LYS A 519 -19.40 -38.66 2.39
C LYS A 519 -19.71 -38.23 3.83
N LEU A 520 -18.86 -37.39 4.42
CA LEU A 520 -19.13 -36.78 5.73
C LEU A 520 -20.37 -35.88 5.68
N GLN A 521 -20.53 -35.06 4.63
CA GLN A 521 -21.70 -34.20 4.47
C GLN A 521 -23.01 -34.99 4.32
N GLU A 522 -22.97 -36.14 3.64
CA GLU A 522 -24.12 -37.04 3.49
C GLU A 522 -24.52 -37.70 4.82
N LEU A 523 -23.53 -38.22 5.56
CA LEU A 523 -23.77 -39.09 6.72
C LEU A 523 -23.83 -38.34 8.06
N GLY A 524 -23.11 -37.23 8.20
CA GLY A 524 -22.75 -36.63 9.48
C GLY A 524 -21.72 -37.46 10.25
N ALA A 525 -21.04 -36.85 11.23
CA ALA A 525 -19.87 -37.44 11.89
C ALA A 525 -20.11 -38.81 12.54
N GLU A 526 -21.24 -39.00 13.25
CA GLU A 526 -21.54 -40.27 13.92
C GLU A 526 -21.76 -41.44 12.95
N LYS A 527 -22.55 -41.25 11.89
CA LYS A 527 -22.79 -42.30 10.89
C LYS A 527 -21.57 -42.51 10.01
N PHE A 528 -20.80 -41.44 9.74
CA PHE A 528 -19.53 -41.53 9.05
C PHE A 528 -18.53 -42.39 9.83
N SER A 529 -18.43 -42.21 11.16
CA SER A 529 -17.62 -43.06 12.04
C SER A 529 -18.00 -44.55 11.94
N LYS A 530 -19.30 -44.86 11.95
CA LYS A 530 -19.78 -46.26 11.75
C LYS A 530 -19.44 -46.79 10.36
N TRP A 531 -19.57 -45.96 9.33
CA TRP A 531 -19.20 -46.33 7.96
C TRP A 531 -17.71 -46.67 7.85
N ILE A 532 -16.81 -45.98 8.58
CA ILE A 532 -15.38 -46.31 8.62
C ILE A 532 -15.16 -47.75 9.12
N LEU A 533 -15.87 -48.17 10.18
CA LEU A 533 -15.78 -49.54 10.71
C LEU A 533 -16.22 -50.63 9.74
N GLU A 534 -17.04 -50.29 8.73
CA GLU A 534 -17.49 -51.21 7.70
C GLU A 534 -16.46 -51.38 6.57
N GLN A 535 -15.43 -50.53 6.52
CA GLN A 535 -14.40 -50.61 5.48
C GLN A 535 -13.40 -51.71 5.78
N LYS A 536 -13.11 -52.52 4.76
CA LYS A 536 -12.02 -53.52 4.82
C LYS A 536 -10.65 -52.95 4.46
N PRO A 537 -10.52 -52.11 3.41
CA PRO A 537 -9.26 -51.43 3.10
C PRO A 537 -8.81 -50.52 4.24
N LEU A 538 -7.50 -50.48 4.49
CA LEU A 538 -6.91 -49.46 5.35
C LEU A 538 -7.06 -48.08 4.70
N LEU A 539 -7.70 -47.15 5.40
CA LEU A 539 -7.82 -45.76 4.95
C LEU A 539 -6.54 -44.98 5.28
N LEU A 540 -6.21 -43.96 4.48
CA LEU A 540 -4.93 -43.25 4.57
C LEU A 540 -5.10 -41.74 4.70
N THR A 541 -4.39 -41.15 5.66
CA THR A 541 -4.20 -39.71 5.80
C THR A 541 -2.84 -39.30 5.27
N ASP A 542 -2.79 -38.31 4.38
CA ASP A 542 -1.52 -37.70 3.96
C ASP A 542 -1.17 -36.51 4.85
N THR A 543 0.03 -36.56 5.45
CA THR A 543 0.57 -35.55 6.37
C THR A 543 1.57 -34.59 5.70
N SER A 544 1.76 -34.69 4.39
CA SER A 544 2.74 -33.91 3.61
C SER A 544 2.54 -32.39 3.74
N PHE A 545 1.30 -31.94 3.95
CA PHE A 545 0.95 -30.52 4.12
C PHE A 545 1.13 -29.98 5.55
N ARG A 546 1.40 -30.85 6.55
CA ARG A 546 1.53 -30.44 7.96
C ARG A 546 2.70 -31.12 8.67
N ASP A 547 2.55 -32.37 9.12
CA ASP A 547 3.53 -32.98 10.03
C ASP A 547 4.86 -33.30 9.35
N ALA A 548 4.83 -33.67 8.07
CA ALA A 548 6.03 -34.03 7.34
C ALA A 548 7.02 -32.88 7.24
N HIS A 549 6.58 -31.71 6.76
CA HIS A 549 7.45 -30.54 6.68
C HIS A 549 7.70 -29.89 8.03
N GLN A 550 6.82 -30.08 9.02
CA GLN A 550 7.11 -29.74 10.41
C GLN A 550 8.31 -30.53 10.95
N SER A 551 8.40 -31.82 10.59
CA SER A 551 9.46 -32.72 11.07
C SER A 551 10.77 -32.58 10.29
N LEU A 552 10.70 -32.33 8.98
CA LEU A 552 11.87 -32.32 8.07
C LEU A 552 12.41 -30.92 7.73
N TYR A 553 11.54 -29.90 7.78
CA TYR A 553 11.79 -28.56 7.22
C TYR A 553 11.38 -27.41 8.15
N ALA A 554 11.32 -27.68 9.46
CA ALA A 554 10.94 -26.70 10.47
C ALA A 554 9.64 -25.95 10.13
N THR A 555 8.67 -26.64 9.53
CA THR A 555 7.35 -26.09 9.19
C THR A 555 7.38 -24.96 8.15
N ARG A 556 8.44 -24.86 7.32
CA ARG A 556 8.64 -23.70 6.43
C ARG A 556 7.93 -23.77 5.09
N PHE A 557 7.23 -24.85 4.75
CA PHE A 557 6.53 -24.90 3.47
C PHE A 557 5.40 -23.85 3.40
N ARG A 558 5.43 -23.09 2.30
CA ARG A 558 4.60 -21.92 2.05
C ARG A 558 3.30 -22.29 1.35
N THR A 559 2.28 -21.47 1.56
CA THR A 559 0.98 -21.57 0.89
C THR A 559 1.12 -21.63 -0.63
N HIS A 560 2.04 -20.83 -1.20
CA HIS A 560 2.33 -20.81 -2.64
C HIS A 560 2.53 -22.22 -3.22
N ASP A 561 3.44 -23.01 -2.63
CA ASP A 561 3.79 -24.34 -3.12
C ASP A 561 2.71 -25.38 -2.82
N MET A 562 1.98 -25.22 -1.71
CA MET A 562 0.85 -26.10 -1.39
C MET A 562 -0.29 -25.94 -2.41
N LEU A 563 -0.56 -24.71 -2.83
CA LEU A 563 -1.63 -24.43 -3.80
C LEU A 563 -1.32 -24.96 -5.20
N GLN A 564 -0.06 -24.97 -5.65
CA GLN A 564 0.28 -25.44 -7.01
C GLN A 564 -0.10 -26.92 -7.23
N ILE A 565 -0.08 -27.74 -6.18
CA ILE A 565 -0.37 -29.18 -6.26
C ILE A 565 -1.79 -29.54 -5.79
N ALA A 566 -2.53 -28.58 -5.22
CA ALA A 566 -3.84 -28.82 -4.62
C ALA A 566 -4.86 -29.46 -5.58
N ASP A 567 -4.99 -28.94 -6.81
CA ASP A 567 -5.93 -29.50 -7.79
C ASP A 567 -5.58 -30.94 -8.17
N VAL A 568 -4.29 -31.30 -8.19
CA VAL A 568 -3.84 -32.66 -8.51
C VAL A 568 -4.30 -33.63 -7.42
N TYR A 569 -4.11 -33.28 -6.14
CA TYR A 569 -4.62 -34.07 -5.03
C TYR A 569 -6.13 -34.28 -5.13
N ALA A 570 -6.88 -33.19 -5.37
CA ALA A 570 -8.34 -33.23 -5.46
C ALA A 570 -8.83 -34.18 -6.58
N HIS A 571 -8.18 -34.18 -7.73
CA HIS A 571 -8.61 -34.99 -8.88
C HIS A 571 -8.08 -36.41 -8.87
N ASN A 572 -6.84 -36.61 -8.43
CA ASN A 572 -6.12 -37.87 -8.63
C ASN A 572 -6.06 -38.72 -7.35
N CYS A 573 -6.39 -38.18 -6.18
CA CYS A 573 -6.41 -38.92 -4.91
C CYS A 573 -7.70 -38.68 -4.08
N PRO A 574 -8.91 -38.72 -4.67
CA PRO A 574 -10.16 -38.51 -3.92
C PRO A 574 -10.41 -39.58 -2.84
N GLU A 575 -9.73 -40.73 -2.89
CA GLU A 575 -9.87 -41.84 -1.95
C GLU A 575 -9.12 -41.64 -0.62
N LEU A 576 -8.26 -40.61 -0.52
CA LEU A 576 -7.60 -40.28 0.75
C LEU A 576 -8.65 -40.00 1.83
N PHE A 577 -8.42 -40.53 3.03
CA PHE A 577 -9.27 -40.23 4.19
C PHE A 577 -9.26 -38.74 4.45
N SER A 578 -8.07 -38.18 4.65
CA SER A 578 -7.88 -36.76 4.89
C SER A 578 -6.51 -36.27 4.41
N LEU A 579 -6.41 -34.95 4.20
CA LEU A 579 -5.15 -34.23 4.18
C LEU A 579 -4.97 -33.57 5.54
N GLU A 580 -3.93 -33.97 6.27
CA GLU A 580 -3.52 -33.22 7.44
C GLU A 580 -2.72 -32.00 6.98
N MET A 581 -3.35 -30.83 7.05
CA MET A 581 -2.87 -29.62 6.41
C MET A 581 -2.81 -28.39 7.32
N TRP A 582 -3.22 -28.54 8.58
CA TRP A 582 -3.39 -27.42 9.51
C TRP A 582 -3.12 -27.79 10.97
N GLY A 583 -3.02 -26.77 11.83
CA GLY A 583 -2.71 -26.96 13.24
C GLY A 583 -1.25 -27.33 13.49
N GLY A 584 -0.94 -27.85 14.69
CA GLY A 584 0.45 -27.99 15.13
C GLY A 584 1.19 -26.65 15.07
N ALA A 585 2.41 -26.64 14.53
CA ALA A 585 3.23 -25.42 14.43
C ALA A 585 2.90 -24.51 13.23
N THR A 586 2.02 -24.95 12.32
CA THR A 586 1.76 -24.24 11.05
C THR A 586 1.14 -22.86 11.26
N PHE A 587 0.27 -22.71 12.26
CA PHE A 587 -0.46 -21.47 12.53
C PHE A 587 0.46 -20.30 12.93
N ASP A 588 1.35 -20.51 13.92
CA ASP A 588 2.35 -19.52 14.30
C ASP A 588 3.38 -19.30 13.19
N THR A 589 3.90 -20.39 12.61
CA THR A 589 5.00 -20.32 11.64
C THR A 589 4.61 -19.55 10.38
N SER A 590 3.38 -19.70 9.90
CA SER A 590 2.94 -18.98 8.71
C SER A 590 2.98 -17.47 8.93
N MET A 591 2.48 -16.97 10.06
CA MET A 591 2.50 -15.53 10.36
C MET A 591 3.90 -15.05 10.74
N ARG A 592 4.58 -15.77 11.65
CA ARG A 592 5.86 -15.34 12.23
C ARG A 592 6.98 -15.30 11.21
N PHE A 593 7.12 -16.39 10.44
CA PHE A 593 8.28 -16.62 9.59
C PHE A 593 7.96 -16.48 8.10
N LEU A 594 6.81 -17.00 7.66
CA LEU A 594 6.45 -17.00 6.24
C LEU A 594 5.68 -15.74 5.82
N LYS A 595 5.26 -14.94 6.82
CA LYS A 595 4.54 -13.67 6.65
C LYS A 595 3.26 -13.86 5.82
N GLU A 596 2.54 -14.95 6.07
CA GLU A 596 1.28 -15.30 5.40
C GLU A 596 0.22 -15.79 6.40
N SER A 597 -1.05 -15.52 6.07
CA SER A 597 -2.17 -15.88 6.94
C SER A 597 -2.45 -17.39 6.88
N PRO A 598 -2.52 -18.08 8.04
CA PRO A 598 -2.90 -19.48 8.06
C PRO A 598 -4.35 -19.65 7.59
N TRP A 599 -5.23 -18.70 7.92
CA TRP A 599 -6.66 -18.72 7.55
C TRP A 599 -6.85 -18.61 6.04
N GLN A 600 -6.07 -17.74 5.39
CA GLN A 600 -6.07 -17.64 3.94
C GLN A 600 -5.60 -18.95 3.30
N ARG A 601 -4.54 -19.58 3.84
CA ARG A 601 -4.09 -20.91 3.39
C ARG A 601 -5.23 -21.92 3.47
N LEU A 602 -5.96 -21.98 4.58
CA LEU A 602 -7.09 -22.90 4.76
C LEU A 602 -8.20 -22.63 3.72
N ALA A 603 -8.63 -21.38 3.58
CA ALA A 603 -9.71 -21.00 2.67
C ALA A 603 -9.36 -21.28 1.20
N GLU A 604 -8.15 -20.92 0.77
CA GLU A 604 -7.68 -21.15 -0.60
C GLU A 604 -7.50 -22.64 -0.88
N MET A 605 -6.88 -23.39 0.04
CA MET A 605 -6.78 -24.85 -0.08
C MET A 605 -8.15 -25.51 -0.13
N ARG A 606 -9.11 -25.09 0.71
CA ARG A 606 -10.47 -25.65 0.73
C ARG A 606 -11.21 -25.40 -0.59
N THR A 607 -10.98 -24.23 -1.20
CA THR A 607 -11.54 -23.90 -2.52
C THR A 607 -11.01 -24.84 -3.61
N ARG A 608 -9.72 -25.19 -3.55
CA ARG A 608 -9.07 -26.07 -4.55
C ARG A 608 -9.24 -27.57 -4.28
N VAL A 609 -9.44 -27.95 -3.01
CA VAL A 609 -9.66 -29.34 -2.57
C VAL A 609 -11.01 -29.45 -1.85
N PRO A 610 -12.13 -29.42 -2.60
CA PRO A 610 -13.47 -29.44 -2.01
C PRO A 610 -13.94 -30.84 -1.59
N ASN A 611 -13.20 -31.90 -1.93
CA ASN A 611 -13.67 -33.29 -1.87
C ASN A 611 -12.94 -34.19 -0.87
N ILE A 612 -11.76 -33.80 -0.37
CA ILE A 612 -11.01 -34.54 0.65
C ILE A 612 -11.20 -33.88 2.02
N LEU A 613 -11.26 -34.67 3.10
CA LEU A 613 -11.35 -34.12 4.45
C LEU A 613 -10.08 -33.33 4.79
N PHE A 614 -10.20 -32.17 5.43
CA PHE A 614 -9.05 -31.52 6.04
C PHE A 614 -8.98 -31.86 7.52
N GLN A 615 -7.82 -32.38 7.90
CA GLN A 615 -7.50 -32.71 9.26
C GLN A 615 -6.55 -31.66 9.84
N MET A 616 -6.76 -31.34 11.12
CA MET A 616 -5.83 -30.54 11.89
C MET A 616 -5.43 -31.22 13.20
N LEU A 617 -4.22 -30.92 13.66
CA LEU A 617 -3.78 -31.24 15.01
C LEU A 617 -4.08 -30.06 15.96
N ILE A 618 -4.88 -30.30 16.99
CA ILE A 618 -5.24 -29.28 18.00
C ILE A 618 -4.88 -29.77 19.40
N ARG A 619 -4.13 -28.95 20.16
CA ARG A 619 -3.87 -29.22 21.58
C ARG A 619 -5.02 -28.69 22.41
N ALA A 620 -5.63 -29.55 23.21
CA ALA A 620 -6.95 -29.27 23.76
C ALA A 620 -7.04 -28.02 24.65
N SER A 621 -6.03 -27.75 25.48
CA SER A 621 -6.04 -26.63 26.42
C SER A 621 -5.58 -25.29 25.83
N SER A 622 -4.95 -25.34 24.66
CA SER A 622 -4.27 -24.19 24.07
C SER A 622 -4.63 -23.93 22.60
N ALA A 623 -5.54 -24.71 22.03
CA ALA A 623 -5.78 -24.77 20.59
C ALA A 623 -4.48 -24.97 19.79
N VAL A 624 -3.98 -23.90 19.18
CA VAL A 624 -2.73 -23.85 18.39
C VAL A 624 -1.68 -22.90 18.99
N GLY A 625 -1.91 -22.37 20.19
CA GLY A 625 -1.01 -21.45 20.91
C GLY A 625 0.10 -22.15 21.70
N TYR A 626 0.86 -21.39 22.51
CA TYR A 626 1.94 -21.91 23.37
C TYR A 626 1.63 -21.92 24.87
N THR A 627 0.55 -21.25 25.30
CA THR A 627 0.08 -21.23 26.70
C THR A 627 -1.34 -21.78 26.78
N ASN A 628 -1.89 -21.95 27.99
CA ASN A 628 -3.30 -22.28 28.14
C ASN A 628 -4.16 -21.03 27.95
N TYR A 629 -5.33 -21.22 27.37
CA TYR A 629 -6.31 -20.15 27.19
C TYR A 629 -7.59 -20.49 27.96
N PRO A 630 -8.39 -19.47 28.32
CA PRO A 630 -9.72 -19.71 28.87
C PRO A 630 -10.61 -20.42 27.84
N ASP A 631 -11.61 -21.15 28.35
CA ASP A 631 -12.45 -22.04 27.54
C ASP A 631 -13.12 -21.34 26.36
N ASN A 632 -13.51 -20.07 26.51
CA ASN A 632 -14.18 -19.32 25.44
C ASN A 632 -13.27 -19.08 24.22
N VAL A 633 -11.95 -18.97 24.42
CA VAL A 633 -10.98 -18.84 23.31
C VAL A 633 -10.83 -20.16 22.57
N VAL A 634 -10.69 -21.28 23.29
CA VAL A 634 -10.59 -22.61 22.67
C VAL A 634 -11.86 -22.92 21.88
N ARG A 635 -13.04 -22.62 22.45
CA ARG A 635 -14.33 -22.84 21.78
C ARG A 635 -14.46 -21.97 20.53
N ALA A 636 -14.14 -20.68 20.62
CA ALA A 636 -14.18 -19.77 19.46
C ALA A 636 -13.24 -20.25 18.34
N PHE A 637 -12.02 -20.68 18.67
CA PHE A 637 -11.08 -21.20 17.69
C PHE A 637 -11.62 -22.44 16.97
N VAL A 638 -12.15 -23.43 17.70
CA VAL A 638 -12.72 -24.65 17.10
C VAL A 638 -13.88 -24.30 16.17
N LYS A 639 -14.78 -23.43 16.62
CA LYS A 639 -15.93 -22.97 15.83
C LYS A 639 -15.49 -22.33 14.52
N GLU A 640 -14.56 -21.37 14.58
CA GLU A 640 -14.07 -20.67 13.38
C GLU A 640 -13.26 -21.58 12.46
N ALA A 641 -12.44 -22.49 13.01
CA ALA A 641 -11.71 -23.48 12.21
C ALA A 641 -12.67 -24.44 11.46
N ALA A 642 -13.74 -24.89 12.11
CA ALA A 642 -14.75 -25.74 11.48
C ALA A 642 -15.50 -24.97 10.38
N ALA A 643 -15.90 -23.72 10.66
CA ALA A 643 -16.58 -22.86 9.69
C ALA A 643 -15.70 -22.54 8.47
N ALA A 644 -14.39 -22.37 8.66
CA ALA A 644 -13.43 -22.12 7.59
C ALA A 644 -13.10 -23.38 6.75
N GLY A 645 -13.44 -24.57 7.22
CA GLY A 645 -13.37 -25.81 6.44
C GLY A 645 -12.45 -26.90 6.99
N ILE A 646 -12.12 -26.90 8.28
CA ILE A 646 -11.56 -28.08 8.95
C ILE A 646 -12.68 -29.10 9.22
N ASP A 647 -12.41 -30.37 8.90
CA ASP A 647 -13.39 -31.46 9.01
C ASP A 647 -13.07 -32.43 10.13
N VAL A 648 -11.78 -32.67 10.39
CA VAL A 648 -11.29 -33.59 11.42
C VAL A 648 -10.40 -32.83 12.38
N PHE A 649 -10.78 -32.83 13.66
CA PHE A 649 -9.97 -32.27 14.74
C PHE A 649 -9.35 -33.41 15.52
N ARG A 650 -8.04 -33.62 15.32
CA ARG A 650 -7.25 -34.52 16.15
C ARG A 650 -6.91 -33.80 17.45
N VAL A 651 -7.73 -34.03 18.47
CA VAL A 651 -7.62 -33.42 19.80
C VAL A 651 -6.69 -34.25 20.66
N PHE A 652 -5.65 -33.65 21.19
CA PHE A 652 -4.72 -34.33 22.11
C PHE A 652 -4.40 -33.45 23.32
N ASP A 653 -3.95 -34.09 24.41
CA ASP A 653 -3.33 -33.45 25.56
C ASP A 653 -1.88 -33.92 25.70
N ALA A 654 -0.97 -33.02 26.10
CA ALA A 654 0.45 -33.32 26.13
C ALA A 654 0.87 -34.29 27.26
N LEU A 655 0.01 -34.50 28.25
CA LEU A 655 0.18 -35.44 29.36
C LEU A 655 -0.87 -36.55 29.36
N ASN A 656 -1.66 -36.68 28.28
CA ASN A 656 -2.84 -37.55 28.19
C ASN A 656 -3.87 -37.27 29.29
N TRP A 657 -4.02 -36.02 29.71
CA TRP A 657 -4.95 -35.63 30.76
C TRP A 657 -6.35 -35.36 30.20
N VAL A 658 -7.22 -36.37 30.32
CA VAL A 658 -8.58 -36.37 29.76
C VAL A 658 -9.45 -35.15 30.15
N PRO A 659 -9.44 -34.66 31.41
CA PRO A 659 -10.16 -33.43 31.77
C PRO A 659 -9.79 -32.21 30.91
N ASN A 660 -8.55 -32.14 30.44
CA ASN A 660 -8.06 -31.05 29.60
C ASN A 660 -8.60 -31.14 28.15
N MET A 661 -9.00 -32.33 27.71
CA MET A 661 -9.53 -32.60 26.37
C MET A 661 -11.00 -32.19 26.22
N LYS A 662 -11.75 -32.19 27.32
CA LYS A 662 -13.20 -32.03 27.35
C LYS A 662 -13.72 -30.82 26.57
N VAL A 663 -13.16 -29.63 26.80
CA VAL A 663 -13.68 -28.37 26.23
C VAL A 663 -13.59 -28.37 24.71
N ALA A 664 -12.44 -28.78 24.15
CA ALA A 664 -12.24 -28.87 22.72
C ALA A 664 -13.13 -29.96 22.10
N MET A 665 -13.17 -31.16 22.70
CA MET A 665 -14.00 -32.27 22.20
C MET A 665 -15.49 -31.90 22.12
N GLU A 666 -16.03 -31.29 23.19
CA GLU A 666 -17.42 -30.83 23.21
C GLU A 666 -17.72 -29.83 22.09
N GLU A 667 -16.80 -28.90 21.82
CA GLU A 667 -17.03 -27.88 20.80
C GLU A 667 -16.93 -28.45 19.38
N VAL A 668 -16.00 -29.38 19.13
CA VAL A 668 -15.90 -30.08 17.84
C VAL A 668 -17.18 -30.87 17.54
N GLN A 669 -17.72 -31.56 18.55
CA GLN A 669 -18.98 -32.30 18.40
C GLN A 669 -20.14 -31.34 18.07
N LYS A 670 -20.22 -30.17 18.74
CA LYS A 670 -21.24 -29.16 18.45
C LYS A 670 -21.13 -28.57 17.05
N SER A 671 -19.92 -28.45 16.50
CA SER A 671 -19.73 -27.91 15.14
C SER A 671 -20.12 -28.89 14.04
N GLY A 672 -20.38 -30.16 14.37
CA GLY A 672 -20.68 -31.22 13.41
C GLY A 672 -19.45 -31.78 12.69
N ALA A 673 -18.25 -31.38 13.12
CA ALA A 673 -16.99 -31.92 12.62
C ALA A 673 -16.62 -33.24 13.33
N ILE A 674 -15.64 -33.95 12.80
CA ILE A 674 -15.16 -35.21 13.36
C ILE A 674 -14.22 -34.90 14.53
N CYS A 675 -14.69 -35.14 15.75
CA CYS A 675 -13.87 -35.22 16.95
C CYS A 675 -13.06 -36.53 16.98
N GLU A 676 -11.76 -36.42 16.70
CA GLU A 676 -10.80 -37.51 16.84
C GLU A 676 -9.99 -37.32 18.14
N ALA A 677 -10.29 -38.11 19.16
CA ALA A 677 -9.64 -38.01 20.47
C ALA A 677 -8.36 -38.84 20.50
N SER A 678 -7.24 -38.23 20.89
CA SER A 678 -5.91 -38.86 20.79
C SER A 678 -5.35 -39.30 22.13
N ILE A 679 -4.79 -40.51 22.16
CA ILE A 679 -3.90 -40.97 23.22
C ILE A 679 -2.47 -40.93 22.69
N CYS A 680 -1.61 -40.14 23.32
CA CYS A 680 -0.18 -40.12 23.01
C CYS A 680 0.48 -41.40 23.52
N TYR A 681 1.16 -42.15 22.65
CA TYR A 681 1.84 -43.39 23.01
C TYR A 681 3.22 -43.11 23.60
N THR A 682 3.54 -43.73 24.74
CA THR A 682 4.86 -43.67 25.39
C THR A 682 5.15 -45.00 26.10
N GLY A 683 6.42 -45.27 26.40
CA GLY A 683 6.82 -46.54 27.02
C GLY A 683 6.80 -47.72 26.04
N ASP A 684 6.58 -48.92 26.57
CA ASP A 684 6.50 -50.16 25.78
C ASP A 684 5.55 -51.14 26.48
N ILE A 685 4.37 -51.36 25.91
CA ILE A 685 3.34 -52.24 26.48
C ILE A 685 3.73 -53.71 26.52
N LEU A 686 4.80 -54.11 25.82
CA LEU A 686 5.34 -55.47 25.87
C LEU A 686 6.35 -55.64 27.01
N ASP A 687 6.86 -54.56 27.59
CA ASP A 687 7.79 -54.59 28.71
C ASP A 687 7.03 -54.68 30.04
N SER A 688 6.87 -55.90 30.55
CA SER A 688 6.18 -56.16 31.82
C SER A 688 6.81 -55.49 33.05
N SER A 689 8.04 -54.98 32.95
CA SER A 689 8.66 -54.21 34.04
C SER A 689 8.16 -52.76 34.12
N LYS A 690 7.56 -52.24 33.04
CA LYS A 690 7.01 -50.88 32.97
C LYS A 690 5.51 -50.89 33.17
N THR A 691 5.05 -50.68 34.40
CA THR A 691 3.63 -50.80 34.76
C THR A 691 2.83 -49.51 34.65
N LYS A 692 3.47 -48.35 34.44
CA LYS A 692 2.77 -47.04 34.41
C LYS A 692 1.92 -46.85 33.14
N TYR A 693 2.49 -47.19 31.99
CA TYR A 693 1.87 -47.10 30.67
C TYR A 693 1.66 -48.48 30.08
N ASP A 694 0.96 -49.35 30.83
CA ASP A 694 0.64 -50.70 30.40
C ASP A 694 -0.55 -50.74 29.42
N LEU A 695 -0.89 -51.92 28.89
CA LEU A 695 -2.03 -52.05 27.98
C LEU A 695 -3.36 -51.58 28.60
N LYS A 696 -3.54 -51.77 29.92
CA LYS A 696 -4.76 -51.40 30.64
C LYS A 696 -4.93 -49.89 30.70
N TYR A 697 -3.85 -49.13 30.85
CA TYR A 697 -3.84 -47.68 30.77
C TYR A 697 -4.48 -47.18 29.47
N TYR A 698 -4.02 -47.70 28.32
CA TYR A 698 -4.53 -47.30 27.01
C TYR A 698 -6.00 -47.68 26.82
N VAL A 699 -6.42 -48.89 27.22
CA VAL A 699 -7.81 -49.35 27.11
C VAL A 699 -8.76 -48.52 27.97
N ASN A 700 -8.39 -48.23 29.22
CA ASN A 700 -9.23 -47.43 30.12
C ASN A 700 -9.45 -46.02 29.57
N MET A 701 -8.39 -45.39 29.08
CA MET A 701 -8.47 -44.05 28.50
C MET A 701 -9.27 -44.04 27.19
N ALA A 702 -9.12 -45.07 26.35
CA ALA A 702 -9.90 -45.21 25.12
C ALA A 702 -11.41 -45.25 25.42
N LYS A 703 -11.82 -46.04 26.42
CA LYS A 703 -13.22 -46.09 26.89
C LYS A 703 -13.69 -44.75 27.45
N GLU A 704 -12.84 -44.04 28.19
CA GLU A 704 -13.18 -42.72 28.73
C GLU A 704 -13.43 -41.71 27.59
N LEU A 705 -12.55 -41.68 26.58
CA LEU A 705 -12.67 -40.79 25.43
C LEU A 705 -13.86 -41.13 24.53
N GLU A 706 -14.17 -42.43 24.34
CA GLU A 706 -15.38 -42.88 23.66
C GLU A 706 -16.64 -42.40 24.39
N ASN A 707 -16.69 -42.57 25.72
CA ASN A 707 -17.80 -42.09 26.55
C ASN A 707 -17.96 -40.56 26.52
N MET A 708 -16.89 -39.83 26.19
CA MET A 708 -16.92 -38.37 25.98
C MET A 708 -17.39 -37.96 24.57
N GLY A 709 -17.79 -38.91 23.72
CA GLY A 709 -18.33 -38.65 22.39
C GLY A 709 -17.27 -38.52 21.30
N ALA A 710 -16.08 -39.10 21.48
CA ALA A 710 -15.11 -39.22 20.39
C ALA A 710 -15.71 -40.03 19.23
N HIS A 711 -15.60 -39.53 18.00
CA HIS A 711 -16.04 -40.27 16.81
C HIS A 711 -14.96 -41.24 16.33
N ILE A 712 -13.69 -40.93 16.57
CA ILE A 712 -12.51 -41.71 16.20
C ILE A 712 -11.53 -41.64 17.37
N LEU A 713 -10.88 -42.76 17.69
CA LEU A 713 -9.75 -42.81 18.62
C LEU A 713 -8.45 -42.73 17.82
N ALA A 714 -7.60 -41.75 18.11
CA ALA A 714 -6.24 -41.71 17.58
C ALA A 714 -5.24 -42.28 18.58
N ILE A 715 -4.31 -43.09 18.09
CA ILE A 715 -3.09 -43.45 18.81
C ILE A 715 -1.97 -42.61 18.21
N LYS A 716 -1.52 -41.60 18.96
CA LYS A 716 -0.48 -40.67 18.53
C LYS A 716 0.88 -41.11 19.06
N ASP A 717 1.59 -41.90 18.28
CA ASP A 717 2.99 -42.28 18.53
C ASP A 717 3.95 -41.22 17.98
N MET A 718 4.03 -40.08 18.68
CA MET A 718 4.80 -38.89 18.28
C MET A 718 6.32 -39.10 18.17
N ALA A 719 6.85 -40.19 18.71
CA ALA A 719 8.28 -40.50 18.75
C ALA A 719 8.65 -41.77 17.96
N GLY A 720 7.67 -42.50 17.42
CA GLY A 720 7.96 -43.75 16.70
C GLY A 720 8.39 -44.88 17.64
N LEU A 721 7.73 -45.03 18.79
CA LEU A 721 8.04 -46.00 19.83
C LEU A 721 7.23 -47.29 19.73
N CYS A 722 6.03 -47.23 19.15
CA CYS A 722 5.11 -48.36 19.13
C CYS A 722 5.62 -49.41 18.13
N LYS A 723 6.31 -50.43 18.64
CA LYS A 723 6.94 -51.49 17.83
C LYS A 723 5.88 -52.35 17.11
N PRO A 724 6.24 -53.10 16.06
CA PRO A 724 5.22 -53.79 15.26
C PRO A 724 4.31 -54.76 16.02
N TYR A 725 4.89 -55.57 16.91
CA TYR A 725 4.10 -56.48 17.75
C TYR A 725 3.32 -55.77 18.85
N ALA A 726 3.81 -54.62 19.33
CA ALA A 726 3.07 -53.78 20.27
C ALA A 726 1.87 -53.12 19.57
N ALA A 727 2.04 -52.62 18.35
CA ALA A 727 0.98 -52.06 17.53
C ALA A 727 -0.13 -53.10 17.25
N GLN A 728 0.25 -54.33 16.89
CA GLN A 728 -0.69 -55.43 16.71
C GLN A 728 -1.51 -55.71 17.97
N LEU A 729 -0.84 -55.86 19.11
CA LEU A 729 -1.49 -56.14 20.40
C LEU A 729 -2.42 -54.99 20.80
N LEU A 730 -1.92 -53.75 20.74
CA LEU A 730 -2.66 -52.56 21.11
C LEU A 730 -3.93 -52.40 20.27
N VAL A 731 -3.81 -52.44 18.95
CA VAL A 731 -4.95 -52.27 18.04
C VAL A 731 -5.95 -53.38 18.22
N LYS A 732 -5.50 -54.65 18.26
CA LYS A 732 -6.38 -55.79 18.49
C LYS A 732 -7.21 -55.61 19.76
N THR A 733 -6.55 -55.32 20.88
CA THR A 733 -7.24 -55.14 22.16
C THR A 733 -8.17 -53.94 22.16
N LEU A 734 -7.78 -52.82 21.55
CA LEU A 734 -8.68 -51.66 21.44
C LEU A 734 -9.91 -51.97 20.59
N LYS A 735 -9.77 -52.65 19.44
CA LYS A 735 -10.93 -53.07 18.60
C LYS A 735 -11.88 -54.02 19.33
N GLU A 736 -11.41 -54.78 20.31
CA GLU A 736 -12.23 -55.65 21.16
C GLU A 736 -12.96 -54.88 22.28
N GLU A 737 -12.46 -53.70 22.66
CA GLU A 737 -12.87 -52.98 23.88
C GLU A 737 -13.65 -51.68 23.64
N ILE A 738 -13.56 -51.09 22.44
CA ILE A 738 -14.27 -49.85 22.05
C ILE A 738 -15.02 -50.03 20.72
N GLY A 739 -16.05 -49.22 20.50
CA GLY A 739 -16.96 -49.28 19.34
C GLY A 739 -16.74 -48.20 18.28
N ILE A 740 -15.60 -47.50 18.31
CA ILE A 740 -15.25 -46.43 17.35
C ILE A 740 -13.96 -46.77 16.56
N PRO A 741 -13.76 -46.20 15.35
CA PRO A 741 -12.55 -46.42 14.55
C PRO A 741 -11.26 -46.02 15.26
N ILE A 742 -10.17 -46.69 14.90
CA ILE A 742 -8.82 -46.40 15.37
C ILE A 742 -7.98 -45.80 14.24
N HIS A 743 -7.40 -44.65 14.52
CA HIS A 743 -6.48 -43.93 13.64
C HIS A 743 -5.06 -43.99 14.21
N PHE A 744 -4.14 -44.69 13.54
CA PHE A 744 -2.78 -44.86 14.00
C PHE A 744 -1.84 -43.84 13.34
N HIS A 745 -1.24 -43.00 14.17
CA HIS A 745 -0.25 -42.01 13.76
C HIS A 745 1.10 -42.36 14.38
N THR A 746 2.15 -42.45 13.56
CA THR A 746 3.52 -42.74 14.04
C THR A 746 4.57 -42.02 13.20
N HIS A 747 5.80 -41.92 13.72
CA HIS A 747 6.96 -41.33 13.04
C HIS A 747 8.02 -42.38 12.74
N ASP A 748 8.61 -42.37 11.57
CA ASP A 748 9.58 -43.39 11.13
C ASP A 748 11.02 -43.15 11.64
N THR A 749 11.16 -42.60 12.85
CA THR A 749 12.42 -42.07 13.38
C THR A 749 13.50 -43.15 13.52
N GLY A 750 13.09 -44.37 13.88
CA GLY A 750 13.97 -45.56 13.91
C GLY A 750 13.89 -46.44 12.65
N GLY A 751 13.11 -46.05 11.63
CA GLY A 751 12.99 -46.78 10.35
C GLY A 751 12.15 -48.07 10.36
N GLY A 752 11.41 -48.34 11.44
CA GLY A 752 10.62 -49.56 11.62
C GLY A 752 9.10 -49.40 11.55
N GLN A 753 8.60 -48.19 11.36
CA GLN A 753 7.18 -47.89 11.68
C GLN A 753 6.19 -48.24 10.57
N ALA A 754 6.65 -48.37 9.33
CA ALA A 754 5.85 -49.00 8.28
C ALA A 754 5.40 -50.41 8.70
N ALA A 755 6.29 -51.21 9.33
CA ALA A 755 5.96 -52.54 9.81
C ALA A 755 4.90 -52.51 10.94
N SER A 756 4.91 -51.47 11.78
CA SER A 756 3.88 -51.28 12.81
C SER A 756 2.52 -50.99 12.22
N ILE A 757 2.44 -50.17 11.18
CA ILE A 757 1.18 -49.95 10.43
C ILE A 757 0.69 -51.26 9.83
N LEU A 758 1.55 -52.05 9.18
CA LEU A 758 1.16 -53.33 8.58
C LEU A 758 0.62 -54.31 9.63
N LYS A 759 1.29 -54.43 10.78
CA LYS A 759 0.88 -55.31 11.87
C LYS A 759 -0.40 -54.83 12.57
N ALA A 760 -0.61 -53.52 12.65
CA ALA A 760 -1.86 -52.94 13.10
C ALA A 760 -3.00 -53.19 12.10
N ALA A 761 -2.76 -53.07 10.80
CA ALA A 761 -3.73 -53.37 9.75
C ALA A 761 -4.20 -54.83 9.80
N GLU A 762 -3.28 -55.79 9.98
CA GLU A 762 -3.62 -57.21 10.24
C GLU A 762 -4.53 -57.40 11.48
N ALA A 763 -4.49 -56.47 12.44
CA ALA A 763 -5.33 -56.47 13.64
C ALA A 763 -6.63 -55.66 13.50
N GLY A 764 -6.94 -55.16 12.30
CA GLY A 764 -8.16 -54.40 12.02
C GLY A 764 -8.06 -52.89 12.28
N LEU A 765 -6.87 -52.30 12.10
CA LEU A 765 -6.69 -50.84 12.06
C LEU A 765 -7.52 -50.22 10.93
N ASP A 766 -8.22 -49.11 11.24
CA ASP A 766 -9.13 -48.47 10.29
C ASP A 766 -8.43 -47.39 9.44
N ILE A 767 -7.58 -46.56 10.05
CA ILE A 767 -6.91 -45.44 9.38
C ILE A 767 -5.44 -45.36 9.80
N ALA A 768 -4.55 -45.06 8.86
CA ALA A 768 -3.14 -44.77 9.14
C ALA A 768 -2.67 -43.44 8.53
N ASP A 769 -1.81 -42.74 9.26
CA ASP A 769 -1.08 -41.59 8.73
C ASP A 769 0.18 -42.03 7.98
N GLY A 770 0.46 -41.34 6.87
CA GLY A 770 1.73 -41.43 6.16
C GLY A 770 2.09 -40.11 5.47
N ALA A 771 3.25 -40.07 4.81
CA ALA A 771 3.60 -38.99 3.89
C ALA A 771 3.99 -39.58 2.52
N VAL A 772 3.89 -38.78 1.46
CA VAL A 772 4.39 -39.19 0.14
C VAL A 772 5.90 -39.46 0.21
N PRO A 773 6.47 -40.32 -0.65
CA PRO A 773 7.86 -40.77 -0.55
C PRO A 773 8.88 -39.65 -0.31
N SER A 774 8.79 -38.56 -1.08
CA SER A 774 9.71 -37.43 -0.97
C SER A 774 9.50 -36.57 0.28
N MET A 775 8.44 -36.77 1.06
CA MET A 775 8.19 -36.09 2.34
C MET A 775 8.17 -37.07 3.53
N SER A 776 8.54 -38.33 3.31
CA SER A 776 8.48 -39.41 4.31
C SER A 776 9.85 -39.78 4.89
N GLY A 777 9.84 -40.62 5.94
CA GLY A 777 11.03 -41.23 6.53
C GLY A 777 11.77 -40.33 7.52
N GLY A 778 12.71 -40.93 8.26
CA GLY A 778 13.44 -40.23 9.33
C GLY A 778 12.47 -39.72 10.39
N THR A 779 12.57 -38.44 10.78
CA THR A 779 11.63 -37.86 11.75
C THR A 779 10.22 -37.63 11.20
N SER A 780 9.96 -37.86 9.91
CA SER A 780 8.63 -37.78 9.30
C SER A 780 7.83 -39.07 9.46
N GLN A 781 6.64 -39.12 8.90
CA GLN A 781 5.78 -40.31 8.85
C GLN A 781 6.35 -41.39 7.91
N PRO A 782 5.89 -42.66 8.06
CA PRO A 782 6.15 -43.72 7.09
C PRO A 782 5.70 -43.36 5.67
N ASN A 783 6.38 -43.97 4.69
CA ASN A 783 6.11 -43.79 3.27
C ASN A 783 4.77 -44.43 2.87
N LEU A 784 3.79 -43.62 2.43
CA LEU A 784 2.47 -44.10 2.00
C LEU A 784 2.56 -45.12 0.87
N ASN A 785 3.39 -44.88 -0.14
CA ASN A 785 3.52 -45.77 -1.30
C ASN A 785 4.05 -47.13 -0.87
N THR A 786 5.02 -47.16 0.06
CA THR A 786 5.53 -48.41 0.63
C THR A 786 4.47 -49.14 1.45
N VAL A 787 3.67 -48.43 2.25
CA VAL A 787 2.58 -49.03 3.03
C VAL A 787 1.48 -49.62 2.14
N ILE A 788 1.13 -48.93 1.04
CA ILE A 788 0.17 -49.43 0.04
C ILE A 788 0.73 -50.67 -0.65
N GLU A 789 1.96 -50.59 -1.14
CA GLU A 789 2.58 -51.68 -1.91
C GLU A 789 2.82 -52.94 -1.08
N ALA A 790 3.25 -52.78 0.17
CA ALA A 790 3.44 -53.90 1.09
C ALA A 790 2.13 -54.64 1.43
N GLN A 791 0.98 -54.01 1.19
CA GLN A 791 -0.36 -54.59 1.38
C GLN A 791 -1.01 -55.03 0.06
N ARG A 792 -0.31 -54.93 -1.08
CA ARG A 792 -0.85 -55.37 -2.38
C ARG A 792 -1.26 -56.84 -2.30
N PHE A 793 -2.47 -57.14 -2.75
CA PHE A 793 -3.10 -58.47 -2.69
C PHE A 793 -3.49 -58.96 -1.28
N SER A 794 -3.50 -58.08 -0.27
CA SER A 794 -4.10 -58.36 1.03
C SER A 794 -5.54 -57.87 1.12
N ASP A 795 -6.30 -58.37 2.09
CA ASP A 795 -7.67 -57.93 2.37
C ASP A 795 -7.77 -56.48 2.87
N HIS A 796 -6.64 -55.90 3.31
CA HIS A 796 -6.53 -54.53 3.83
C HIS A 796 -5.91 -53.55 2.84
N GLN A 797 -5.69 -53.97 1.58
CA GLN A 797 -5.06 -53.12 0.56
C GLN A 797 -5.79 -51.77 0.43
N PRO A 798 -5.11 -50.63 0.66
CA PRO A 798 -5.69 -49.31 0.45
C PRO A 798 -6.14 -49.08 -1.00
N THR A 799 -7.17 -48.26 -1.20
CA THR A 799 -7.75 -47.99 -2.52
C THR A 799 -7.10 -46.82 -3.26
N VAL A 800 -6.22 -46.05 -2.62
CA VAL A 800 -5.51 -44.91 -3.22
C VAL A 800 -4.55 -45.42 -4.30
N ASP A 801 -4.54 -44.77 -5.48
CA ASP A 801 -3.63 -45.13 -6.57
C ASP A 801 -2.18 -44.72 -6.25
N VAL A 802 -1.33 -45.73 -6.04
CA VAL A 802 0.10 -45.55 -5.73
C VAL A 802 0.86 -44.80 -6.84
N HIS A 803 0.46 -44.95 -8.10
CA HIS A 803 1.13 -44.27 -9.21
C HIS A 803 0.85 -42.76 -9.21
N GLN A 804 -0.35 -42.35 -8.78
CA GLN A 804 -0.66 -40.92 -8.61
C GLN A 804 0.17 -40.31 -7.47
N LEU A 805 0.38 -41.06 -6.39
CA LEU A 805 1.24 -40.62 -5.29
C LEU A 805 2.72 -40.53 -5.69
N ASP A 806 3.21 -41.39 -6.58
CA ASP A 806 4.57 -41.28 -7.15
C ASP A 806 4.75 -39.96 -7.93
N GLU A 807 3.79 -39.62 -8.80
CA GLU A 807 3.81 -38.36 -9.57
C GLU A 807 3.73 -37.13 -8.65
N ILE A 808 2.85 -37.17 -7.63
CA ILE A 808 2.77 -36.14 -6.60
C ILE A 808 4.09 -36.04 -5.82
N SER A 809 4.72 -37.17 -5.49
CA SER A 809 6.01 -37.21 -4.81
C SER A 809 7.11 -36.51 -5.62
N GLU A 810 7.09 -36.60 -6.94
CA GLU A 810 8.03 -35.89 -7.82
C GLU A 810 7.88 -34.37 -7.74
N TYR A 811 6.66 -33.86 -7.61
CA TYR A 811 6.42 -32.45 -7.32
C TYR A 811 7.08 -32.04 -6.00
N TRP A 812 6.79 -32.76 -4.91
CA TRP A 812 7.36 -32.46 -3.60
C TRP A 812 8.88 -32.59 -3.57
N ARG A 813 9.47 -33.58 -4.27
CA ARG A 813 10.92 -33.72 -4.45
C ARG A 813 11.52 -32.48 -5.12
N ALA A 814 10.87 -31.94 -6.14
CA ALA A 814 11.33 -30.72 -6.79
C ALA A 814 11.20 -29.51 -5.85
N THR A 815 10.06 -29.37 -5.17
CA THR A 815 9.74 -28.26 -4.26
C THR A 815 10.66 -28.21 -3.04
N ARG A 816 11.08 -29.36 -2.49
CA ARG A 816 12.08 -29.44 -1.40
C ARG A 816 13.36 -28.64 -1.69
N ASN A 817 13.76 -28.53 -2.95
CA ASN A 817 14.95 -27.77 -3.34
C ASN A 817 14.83 -26.26 -3.06
N PHE A 818 13.62 -25.69 -2.99
CA PHE A 818 13.40 -24.31 -2.56
C PHE A 818 13.68 -24.09 -1.08
N TYR A 819 13.62 -25.15 -0.27
CA TYR A 819 13.73 -25.12 1.20
C TYR A 819 15.08 -25.63 1.71
N SER A 820 16.12 -25.57 0.89
CA SER A 820 17.46 -26.09 1.22
C SER A 820 18.04 -25.50 2.52
N ALA A 821 17.67 -24.26 2.87
CA ALA A 821 18.08 -23.59 4.11
C ALA A 821 17.48 -24.20 5.39
N PHE A 822 16.47 -25.06 5.28
CA PHE A 822 15.72 -25.61 6.41
C PHE A 822 15.79 -27.14 6.48
N GLU A 823 16.48 -27.78 5.55
CA GLU A 823 16.65 -29.23 5.55
C GLU A 823 17.41 -29.67 6.79
N SER A 824 16.83 -30.59 7.56
CA SER A 824 17.48 -31.20 8.72
C SER A 824 18.18 -32.49 8.31
N PRO A 825 19.53 -32.56 8.29
CA PRO A 825 20.27 -33.77 7.93
C PRO A 825 20.32 -34.73 9.13
N VAL A 826 19.17 -35.25 9.55
CA VAL A 826 19.09 -36.20 10.68
C VAL A 826 19.18 -37.62 10.14
N LEU A 827 20.14 -38.38 10.65
CA LEU A 827 20.24 -39.82 10.43
C LEU A 827 19.14 -40.56 11.21
N PRO A 828 18.71 -41.76 10.77
CA PRO A 828 17.81 -42.60 11.55
C PRO A 828 18.35 -42.80 12.97
N ALA A 829 17.47 -42.72 13.97
CA ALA A 829 17.85 -42.92 15.36
C ALA A 829 18.20 -44.40 15.62
N GLY A 830 19.16 -44.63 16.50
CA GLY A 830 19.53 -45.97 16.96
C GLY A 830 18.54 -46.53 17.98
N ALA A 831 18.88 -47.66 18.59
CA ALA A 831 18.05 -48.27 19.64
C ALA A 831 17.84 -47.36 20.87
N ASN A 832 18.72 -46.37 21.07
CA ASN A 832 18.58 -45.36 22.11
C ASN A 832 17.30 -44.51 21.98
N LEU A 833 16.65 -44.47 20.81
CA LEU A 833 15.32 -43.88 20.64
C LEU A 833 14.31 -44.42 21.66
N TYR A 834 14.34 -45.73 21.91
CA TYR A 834 13.42 -46.39 22.83
C TYR A 834 13.76 -46.12 24.31
N GLU A 835 14.92 -45.53 24.59
CA GLU A 835 15.34 -45.06 25.91
C GLU A 835 14.91 -43.60 26.11
N HIS A 836 15.42 -42.70 25.26
CA HIS A 836 15.21 -41.26 25.40
C HIS A 836 13.81 -40.80 24.96
N GLN A 837 13.16 -41.52 24.04
CA GLN A 837 11.76 -41.30 23.65
C GLN A 837 11.48 -39.85 23.22
N MET A 838 12.41 -39.24 22.47
CA MET A 838 12.25 -37.88 21.95
C MET A 838 11.34 -37.92 20.72
N PRO A 839 10.29 -37.09 20.65
CA PRO A 839 9.53 -36.91 19.42
C PRO A 839 10.40 -36.39 18.28
N GLY A 840 10.03 -36.69 17.03
CA GLY A 840 10.83 -36.33 15.85
C GLY A 840 11.23 -34.84 15.82
N GLY A 841 10.26 -33.93 16.03
CA GLY A 841 10.55 -32.49 16.08
C GLY A 841 11.44 -32.06 17.25
N GLN A 842 11.31 -32.69 18.42
CA GLN A 842 12.17 -32.42 19.58
C GLN A 842 13.60 -32.89 19.32
N TYR A 843 13.77 -34.09 18.73
CA TYR A 843 15.08 -34.67 18.43
C TYR A 843 15.89 -33.74 17.52
N THR A 844 15.27 -33.24 16.44
CA THR A 844 15.91 -32.29 15.52
C THR A 844 16.23 -30.95 16.19
N ASN A 845 15.26 -30.35 16.91
CA ASN A 845 15.44 -29.03 17.51
C ASN A 845 16.47 -29.05 18.65
N LEU A 846 16.45 -30.08 19.49
CA LEU A 846 17.35 -30.22 20.63
C LEU A 846 18.79 -30.45 20.16
N LEU A 847 19.00 -31.17 19.04
CA LEU A 847 20.33 -31.31 18.44
C LEU A 847 20.89 -29.96 17.98
N GLN A 848 20.07 -29.12 17.32
CA GLN A 848 20.49 -27.78 16.92
C GLN A 848 20.79 -26.87 18.12
N GLN A 849 19.99 -26.96 19.19
CA GLN A 849 20.24 -26.24 20.44
C GLN A 849 21.53 -26.73 21.14
N ALA A 850 21.78 -28.03 21.17
CA ALA A 850 23.02 -28.58 21.70
C ALA A 850 24.22 -28.04 20.90
N GLN A 851 24.14 -28.02 19.57
CA GLN A 851 25.19 -27.48 18.71
C GLN A 851 25.44 -25.99 18.95
N SER A 852 24.40 -25.17 19.10
CA SER A 852 24.55 -23.73 19.36
C SER A 852 25.16 -23.43 20.74
N LEU A 853 24.99 -24.34 21.70
CA LEU A 853 25.60 -24.28 23.04
C LEU A 853 26.99 -24.94 23.10
N GLY A 854 27.54 -25.43 21.97
CA GLY A 854 28.83 -26.12 21.95
C GLY A 854 28.81 -27.54 22.52
N LEU A 855 27.63 -28.13 22.74
CA LEU A 855 27.41 -29.49 23.26
C LEU A 855 27.18 -30.52 22.15
N GLY A 856 27.41 -30.17 20.87
CA GLY A 856 27.17 -31.06 19.73
C GLY A 856 27.94 -32.39 19.82
N ASP A 857 29.19 -32.36 20.24
CA ASP A 857 30.02 -33.56 20.42
C ASP A 857 29.59 -34.42 21.65
N ARG A 858 28.78 -33.84 22.55
CA ARG A 858 28.18 -34.51 23.72
C ARG A 858 26.74 -34.96 23.46
N TRP A 859 26.30 -35.07 22.20
CA TRP A 859 24.91 -35.41 21.87
C TRP A 859 24.43 -36.72 22.50
N SER A 860 25.28 -37.76 22.54
CA SER A 860 24.92 -39.04 23.18
C SER A 860 24.64 -38.87 24.68
N GLU A 861 25.37 -37.98 25.35
CA GLU A 861 25.16 -37.65 26.76
C GLU A 861 23.87 -36.87 26.96
N VAL A 862 23.59 -35.88 26.09
CA VAL A 862 22.30 -35.15 26.10
C VAL A 862 21.12 -36.11 25.94
N CYS A 863 21.20 -37.08 25.03
CA CYS A 863 20.17 -38.11 24.87
C CYS A 863 20.00 -38.97 26.12
N HIS A 864 21.09 -39.36 26.77
CA HIS A 864 21.06 -40.15 27.99
C HIS A 864 20.44 -39.36 29.16
N ILE A 865 20.91 -38.13 29.40
CA ILE A 865 20.35 -37.25 30.44
C ILE A 865 18.89 -36.92 30.17
N TYR A 866 18.47 -36.76 28.91
CA TYR A 866 17.04 -36.60 28.59
C TYR A 866 16.19 -37.80 29.04
N ALA A 867 16.70 -39.03 28.89
CA ALA A 867 16.05 -40.24 29.38
C ALA A 867 15.99 -40.26 30.93
N GLU A 868 17.08 -39.86 31.60
CA GLU A 868 17.13 -39.76 33.06
C GLU A 868 16.18 -38.69 33.62
N VAL A 869 16.15 -37.51 33.00
CA VAL A 869 15.22 -36.42 33.37
C VAL A 869 13.77 -36.90 33.25
N ASN A 870 13.44 -37.69 32.23
CA ASN A 870 12.10 -38.28 32.14
C ASN A 870 11.78 -39.18 33.34
N GLN A 871 12.74 -39.99 33.82
CA GLN A 871 12.54 -40.80 35.03
C GLN A 871 12.47 -39.95 36.29
N LEU A 872 13.31 -38.91 36.41
CA LEU A 872 13.30 -37.93 37.50
C LEU A 872 11.93 -37.25 37.64
N LEU A 873 11.28 -36.95 36.51
CA LEU A 873 9.95 -36.35 36.46
C LEU A 873 8.80 -37.37 36.61
N GLY A 874 9.13 -38.64 36.88
CA GLY A 874 8.16 -39.70 37.16
C GLY A 874 7.66 -40.47 35.95
N ASP A 875 8.43 -40.53 34.87
CA ASP A 875 8.09 -41.12 33.56
C ASP A 875 6.84 -40.50 32.94
N ILE A 876 7.02 -39.49 32.07
CA ILE A 876 5.92 -38.70 31.52
C ILE A 876 5.73 -38.91 30.02
N VAL A 877 4.55 -38.57 29.53
CA VAL A 877 4.29 -38.38 28.10
C VAL A 877 5.08 -37.16 27.61
N LYS A 878 5.85 -37.33 26.54
CA LYS A 878 6.75 -36.31 26.01
C LYS A 878 6.30 -35.89 24.61
N VAL A 879 5.56 -34.81 24.52
CA VAL A 879 5.14 -34.17 23.26
C VAL A 879 5.04 -32.67 23.51
N THR A 880 5.03 -31.81 22.48
CA THR A 880 5.04 -30.37 22.73
C THR A 880 3.84 -29.92 23.59
N PRO A 881 4.05 -29.19 24.71
CA PRO A 881 5.30 -28.57 25.15
C PRO A 881 6.15 -29.37 26.17
N THR A 882 5.68 -30.51 26.67
CA THR A 882 6.36 -31.29 27.73
C THR A 882 7.72 -31.83 27.29
N SER A 883 7.86 -32.28 26.03
CA SER A 883 9.14 -32.72 25.47
C SER A 883 10.20 -31.60 25.46
N LYS A 884 9.78 -30.35 25.29
CA LYS A 884 10.67 -29.19 25.35
C LYS A 884 11.19 -29.00 26.77
N ALA A 885 10.31 -29.06 27.78
CA ALA A 885 10.72 -28.93 29.18
C ALA A 885 11.76 -29.99 29.59
N VAL A 886 11.56 -31.25 29.17
CA VAL A 886 12.57 -32.31 29.38
C VAL A 886 13.88 -31.99 28.66
N GLY A 887 13.81 -31.46 27.44
CA GLY A 887 14.98 -31.05 26.67
C GLY A 887 15.76 -29.89 27.29
N ASP A 888 15.06 -28.84 27.71
CA ASP A 888 15.65 -27.66 28.36
C ASP A 888 16.35 -28.08 29.66
N MET A 889 15.74 -28.98 30.44
CA MET A 889 16.35 -29.55 31.65
C MET A 889 17.60 -30.38 31.31
N ALA A 890 17.54 -31.23 30.29
CA ALA A 890 18.67 -32.05 29.89
C ALA A 890 19.87 -31.20 29.41
N LEU A 891 19.63 -30.18 28.59
CA LEU A 891 20.67 -29.23 28.18
C LEU A 891 21.22 -28.46 29.38
N PHE A 892 20.37 -28.01 30.29
CA PHE A 892 20.79 -27.33 31.50
C PHE A 892 21.73 -28.19 32.35
N LEU A 893 21.38 -29.46 32.57
CA LEU A 893 22.21 -30.39 33.34
C LEU A 893 23.56 -30.65 32.67
N VAL A 894 23.57 -30.97 31.37
CA VAL A 894 24.81 -31.24 30.62
C VAL A 894 25.69 -29.99 30.53
N ALA A 895 25.11 -28.81 30.30
CA ALA A 895 25.87 -27.56 30.21
C ALA A 895 26.55 -27.15 31.52
N ASN A 896 26.02 -27.61 32.66
CA ASN A 896 26.55 -27.31 33.99
C ASN A 896 27.26 -28.51 34.64
N ASP A 897 27.50 -29.59 33.89
CA ASP A 897 28.09 -30.84 34.36
C ASP A 897 27.41 -31.37 35.65
N LEU A 898 26.08 -31.37 35.64
CA LEU A 898 25.21 -31.85 36.73
C LEU A 898 24.53 -33.17 36.35
N SER A 899 24.25 -33.99 37.37
CA SER A 899 23.45 -35.21 37.29
C SER A 899 22.01 -34.98 37.78
N CYS A 900 21.11 -35.93 37.53
CA CYS A 900 19.77 -35.88 38.12
C CYS A 900 19.80 -35.99 39.66
N ASP A 901 20.81 -36.64 40.25
CA ASP A 901 20.98 -36.74 41.70
C ASP A 901 21.31 -35.39 42.35
N ASP A 902 22.01 -34.51 41.63
CA ASP A 902 22.29 -33.13 42.07
C ASP A 902 20.99 -32.29 42.19
N VAL A 903 19.95 -32.64 41.42
CA VAL A 903 18.63 -31.99 41.50
C VAL A 903 17.87 -32.43 42.74
N VAL A 904 17.96 -33.71 43.10
CA VAL A 904 17.23 -34.30 44.24
C VAL A 904 17.88 -33.96 45.58
N SER A 905 19.22 -33.99 45.65
CA SER A 905 19.98 -33.69 46.87
C SER A 905 19.75 -32.25 47.39
N GLY A 906 19.57 -31.29 46.47
CA GLY A 906 19.36 -29.88 46.82
C GLY A 906 20.58 -29.19 47.42
N ASP A 907 21.78 -29.79 47.30
CA ASP A 907 23.03 -29.27 47.85
C ASP A 907 23.54 -28.00 47.13
N ARG A 908 22.96 -27.69 45.96
CA ARG A 908 23.28 -26.52 45.13
C ARG A 908 22.04 -25.70 44.83
N ASP A 909 22.19 -24.38 44.87
CA ASP A 909 21.14 -23.44 44.48
C ASP A 909 21.06 -23.34 42.94
N LEU A 910 20.12 -24.07 42.31
CA LEU A 910 19.98 -24.19 40.85
C LEU A 910 18.79 -23.39 40.28
N ALA A 911 19.04 -22.46 39.36
CA ALA A 911 17.98 -21.75 38.64
C ALA A 911 17.47 -22.60 37.46
N PHE A 912 16.36 -23.32 37.67
CA PHE A 912 15.77 -24.19 36.65
C PHE A 912 15.16 -23.41 35.47
N PRO A 913 15.15 -23.99 34.25
CA PRO A 913 14.47 -23.39 33.10
C PRO A 913 12.97 -23.16 33.36
N GLU A 914 12.42 -22.06 32.83
CA GLU A 914 11.01 -21.68 33.00
C GLU A 914 10.02 -22.76 32.51
N SER A 915 10.35 -23.45 31.42
CA SER A 915 9.54 -24.55 30.89
C SER A 915 9.42 -25.73 31.86
N VAL A 916 10.44 -25.97 32.68
CA VAL A 916 10.45 -27.01 33.71
C VAL A 916 9.57 -26.57 34.88
N LEU A 917 9.65 -25.31 35.27
CA LEU A 917 8.79 -24.73 36.30
C LEU A 917 7.32 -24.83 35.90
N ASP A 918 6.96 -24.42 34.68
CA ASP A 918 5.59 -24.50 34.16
C ASP A 918 5.05 -25.94 34.11
N LEU A 919 5.89 -26.90 33.74
CA LEU A 919 5.52 -28.31 33.72
C LEU A 919 5.24 -28.82 35.15
N VAL A 920 6.22 -28.65 36.04
CA VAL A 920 6.19 -29.20 37.41
C VAL A 920 5.20 -28.47 38.30
N SER A 921 4.89 -27.19 38.02
CA SER A 921 3.87 -26.43 38.73
C SER A 921 2.45 -26.83 38.33
N GLY A 922 2.27 -27.75 37.37
CA GLY A 922 0.95 -28.16 36.87
C GLY A 922 0.30 -27.16 35.91
N ARG A 923 1.01 -26.10 35.48
CA ARG A 923 0.49 -25.17 34.46
C ARG A 923 0.35 -25.86 33.12
N MET A 924 1.13 -26.89 32.79
CA MET A 924 0.93 -27.70 31.57
C MET A 924 -0.11 -28.82 31.71
N GLY A 925 -0.74 -28.98 32.88
CA GLY A 925 -1.65 -30.07 33.21
C GLY A 925 -1.07 -31.09 34.17
N GLN A 926 -1.79 -32.20 34.39
CA GLN A 926 -1.40 -33.26 35.32
C GLN A 926 -0.95 -34.52 34.57
N THR A 927 0.08 -35.19 35.09
CA THR A 927 0.53 -36.51 34.60
C THR A 927 -0.13 -37.63 35.41
N PRO A 928 -0.41 -38.81 34.81
CA PRO A 928 -0.88 -39.97 35.57
C PRO A 928 0.03 -40.28 36.76
N GLY A 929 -0.54 -40.37 37.96
CA GLY A 929 0.21 -40.59 39.20
C GLY A 929 0.89 -39.36 39.81
N GLY A 930 0.81 -38.18 39.17
CA GLY A 930 1.43 -36.94 39.65
C GLY A 930 2.95 -36.89 39.42
N PHE A 931 3.55 -35.73 39.72
CA PHE A 931 5.01 -35.57 39.76
C PHE A 931 5.57 -36.10 41.10
N PRO A 932 6.79 -36.65 41.14
CA PRO A 932 7.41 -37.05 42.41
C PRO A 932 7.50 -35.88 43.39
N GLU A 933 6.92 -36.03 44.59
CA GLU A 933 6.76 -34.91 45.54
C GLU A 933 8.07 -34.22 45.91
N GLU A 934 9.13 -35.00 46.13
CA GLU A 934 10.44 -34.45 46.52
C GLU A 934 11.06 -33.63 45.39
N VAL A 935 10.95 -34.09 44.14
CA VAL A 935 11.42 -33.35 42.95
C VAL A 935 10.58 -32.08 42.75
N GLN A 936 9.26 -32.17 42.92
CA GLN A 936 8.36 -31.03 42.80
C GLN A 936 8.65 -29.95 43.84
N LYS A 937 8.91 -30.32 45.10
CA LYS A 937 9.28 -29.38 46.17
C LYS A 937 10.60 -28.67 45.87
N GLN A 938 11.62 -29.41 45.41
CA GLN A 938 12.94 -28.85 45.08
C GLN A 938 12.87 -27.85 43.92
N ILE A 939 12.12 -28.18 42.86
CA ILE A 939 12.00 -27.32 41.69
C ILE A 939 11.15 -26.08 41.97
N LEU A 940 10.02 -26.21 42.69
CA LEU A 940 9.08 -25.10 42.93
C LEU A 940 9.45 -24.19 44.10
N ARG A 941 10.39 -24.58 44.97
CA ARG A 941 10.93 -23.73 46.06
C ARG A 941 9.85 -23.06 46.93
N GLY A 942 8.76 -23.77 47.19
CA GLY A 942 7.64 -23.30 48.01
C GLY A 942 6.47 -22.66 47.25
N GLU A 943 6.56 -22.53 45.92
CA GLU A 943 5.39 -22.24 45.09
C GLU A 943 4.40 -23.41 45.14
N LYS A 944 3.09 -23.10 45.26
CA LYS A 944 2.05 -24.13 45.34
C LYS A 944 1.76 -24.68 43.94
N PRO A 945 1.83 -26.01 43.74
CA PRO A 945 1.46 -26.60 42.46
C PRO A 945 -0.04 -26.45 42.21
N LEU A 946 -0.40 -26.26 40.94
CA LEU A 946 -1.78 -26.27 40.47
C LEU A 946 -2.22 -27.73 40.27
N THR A 947 -3.38 -28.11 40.81
CA THR A 947 -3.98 -29.45 40.63
C THR A 947 -5.25 -29.43 39.78
N GLU A 948 -5.84 -28.25 39.58
CA GLU A 948 -7.02 -28.02 38.75
C GLU A 948 -6.64 -27.79 37.29
N ARG A 949 -7.62 -27.85 36.37
CA ARG A 949 -7.37 -27.61 34.95
C ARG A 949 -6.97 -26.13 34.72
N PRO A 950 -5.81 -25.83 34.11
CA PRO A 950 -5.36 -24.45 33.93
C PRO A 950 -6.40 -23.55 33.24
N GLY A 951 -7.09 -24.04 32.21
CA GLY A 951 -8.11 -23.25 31.52
C GLY A 951 -9.36 -22.91 32.36
N SER A 952 -9.68 -23.69 33.41
CA SER A 952 -10.87 -23.42 34.25
C SER A 952 -10.66 -22.32 35.28
N ILE A 953 -9.40 -21.98 35.58
CA ILE A 953 -9.05 -20.93 36.55
C ILE A 953 -8.75 -19.59 35.88
N LEU A 954 -8.65 -19.55 34.54
CA LEU A 954 -8.43 -18.33 33.78
C LEU A 954 -9.77 -17.59 33.59
N PRO A 955 -9.80 -16.25 33.78
CA PRO A 955 -10.98 -15.47 33.45
C PRO A 955 -11.27 -15.56 31.94
N PRO A 956 -12.55 -15.53 31.51
CA PRO A 956 -12.91 -15.48 30.10
C PRO A 956 -12.21 -14.32 29.38
N ALA A 957 -11.70 -14.56 28.17
CA ALA A 957 -11.14 -13.50 27.35
C ALA A 957 -12.23 -12.53 26.87
N ASP A 958 -11.91 -11.24 26.79
CA ASP A 958 -12.80 -10.21 26.26
C ASP A 958 -12.56 -10.04 24.75
N PHE A 959 -13.51 -10.53 23.95
CA PHE A 959 -13.42 -10.46 22.49
C PHE A 959 -13.71 -9.06 21.94
N GLU A 960 -14.52 -8.25 22.63
CA GLU A 960 -14.81 -6.88 22.20
C GLU A 960 -13.57 -6.00 22.39
N GLU A 961 -12.87 -6.17 23.52
CA GLU A 961 -11.63 -5.45 23.76
C GLU A 961 -10.53 -5.90 22.81
N ALA A 962 -10.39 -7.20 22.57
CA ALA A 962 -9.46 -7.71 21.56
C ALA A 962 -9.76 -7.18 20.16
N ALA A 963 -11.04 -7.04 19.77
CA ALA A 963 -11.42 -6.44 18.50
C ALA A 963 -11.01 -4.95 18.40
N LYS A 964 -11.14 -4.17 19.49
CA LYS A 964 -10.65 -2.78 19.52
C LYS A 964 -9.13 -2.70 19.35
N GLU A 965 -8.38 -3.62 19.95
CA GLU A 965 -6.93 -3.69 19.75
C GLU A 965 -6.59 -4.06 18.31
N VAL A 966 -7.26 -5.06 17.73
CA VAL A 966 -7.06 -5.46 16.33
C VAL A 966 -7.34 -4.33 15.36
N GLN A 967 -8.39 -3.52 15.60
CA GLN A 967 -8.75 -2.38 14.74
C GLN A 967 -7.60 -1.38 14.54
N LYS A 968 -6.64 -1.30 15.49
CA LYS A 968 -5.45 -0.45 15.37
C LYS A 968 -4.48 -0.91 14.28
N PHE A 969 -4.54 -2.19 13.92
CA PHE A 969 -3.61 -2.82 12.96
C PHE A 969 -4.24 -3.10 11.60
N VAL A 970 -5.57 -3.09 11.49
CA VAL A 970 -6.30 -3.41 10.25
C VAL A 970 -7.10 -2.22 9.72
N ASN A 971 -7.15 -2.08 8.40
CA ASN A 971 -7.94 -1.04 7.70
C ASN A 971 -9.35 -1.53 7.30
N HIS A 972 -9.81 -2.62 7.90
CA HIS A 972 -11.16 -3.17 7.73
C HIS A 972 -11.77 -3.43 9.11
N THR A 973 -13.05 -3.78 9.15
CA THR A 973 -13.67 -4.28 10.38
C THR A 973 -12.95 -5.57 10.82
N PRO A 974 -12.43 -5.67 12.05
CA PRO A 974 -11.83 -6.88 12.58
C PRO A 974 -12.76 -8.08 12.40
N THR A 975 -12.24 -9.15 11.82
CA THR A 975 -12.97 -10.41 11.71
C THR A 975 -12.74 -11.26 12.95
N ASP A 976 -13.61 -12.25 13.20
CA ASP A 976 -13.43 -13.20 14.30
C ASP A 976 -12.09 -13.94 14.20
N GLN A 977 -11.63 -14.21 12.98
CA GLN A 977 -10.32 -14.84 12.71
C GLN A 977 -9.15 -13.93 13.09
N ASP A 978 -9.25 -12.62 12.86
CA ASP A 978 -8.22 -11.66 13.31
C ASP A 978 -8.16 -11.62 14.84
N VAL A 979 -9.32 -11.52 15.48
CA VAL A 979 -9.45 -11.46 16.95
C VAL A 979 -8.89 -12.73 17.60
N ILE A 980 -9.24 -13.91 17.09
CA ILE A 980 -8.72 -15.18 17.60
C ILE A 980 -7.21 -15.30 17.35
N SER A 981 -6.72 -14.90 16.18
CA SER A 981 -5.27 -14.91 15.89
C SER A 981 -4.49 -14.00 16.83
N PHE A 982 -5.03 -12.81 17.12
CA PHE A 982 -4.48 -11.88 18.08
C PHE A 982 -4.53 -12.44 19.51
N LEU A 983 -5.65 -13.01 19.96
CA LEU A 983 -5.76 -13.61 21.30
C LEU A 983 -4.78 -14.76 21.50
N LEU A 984 -4.54 -15.57 20.47
CA LEU A 984 -3.57 -16.67 20.52
C LEU A 984 -2.12 -16.15 20.46
N TYR A 985 -1.86 -15.15 19.61
CA TYR A 985 -0.52 -14.67 19.28
C TYR A 985 -0.43 -13.14 19.12
N PRO A 986 -0.57 -12.34 20.19
CA PRO A 986 -0.71 -10.88 20.06
C PRO A 986 0.46 -10.22 19.34
N LYS A 987 1.70 -10.56 19.76
CA LYS A 987 2.91 -9.97 19.19
C LYS A 987 3.17 -10.42 17.75
N VAL A 988 2.87 -11.68 17.45
CA VAL A 988 3.09 -12.24 16.10
C VAL A 988 2.10 -11.63 15.12
N PHE A 989 0.85 -11.49 15.55
CA PHE A 989 -0.19 -10.85 14.75
C PHE A 989 0.17 -9.38 14.46
N GLU A 990 0.59 -8.63 15.48
CA GLU A 990 1.09 -7.26 15.30
C GLU A 990 2.23 -7.19 14.27
N ASP A 991 3.28 -8.02 14.44
CA ASP A 991 4.43 -8.02 13.55
C ASP A 991 4.08 -8.49 12.13
N PHE A 992 3.09 -9.39 11.99
CA PHE A 992 2.56 -9.82 10.71
C PHE A 992 1.76 -8.70 10.02
N MET A 993 0.93 -7.95 10.75
CA MET A 993 0.20 -6.80 10.21
C MET A 993 1.15 -5.68 9.79
N LYS A 994 2.19 -5.37 10.58
CA LYS A 994 3.24 -4.41 10.18
C LYS A 994 3.95 -4.83 8.90
N HIS A 995 4.22 -6.13 8.72
CA HIS A 995 4.77 -6.66 7.48
C HIS A 995 3.83 -6.45 6.30
N GLN A 996 2.54 -6.80 6.44
CA GLN A 996 1.52 -6.60 5.40
C GLN A 996 1.34 -5.12 5.06
N GLU A 997 1.43 -4.23 6.04
CA GLU A 997 1.41 -2.79 5.81
C GLU A 997 2.64 -2.32 5.00
N ALA A 998 3.85 -2.77 5.35
CA ALA A 998 5.05 -2.37 4.63
C ALA A 998 5.16 -2.97 3.21
N TYR A 999 4.78 -4.25 3.06
CA TYR A 999 5.16 -5.07 1.91
C TYR A 999 3.98 -5.67 1.13
N PHE A 1000 2.73 -5.43 1.57
CA PHE A 1000 1.55 -6.11 1.05
C PHE A 1000 1.64 -7.64 1.25
N ASP A 1001 0.74 -8.40 0.61
CA ASP A 1001 0.73 -9.86 0.70
C ASP A 1001 1.85 -10.49 -0.12
N THR A 1002 2.89 -10.97 0.58
CA THR A 1002 4.04 -11.65 0.01
C THR A 1002 3.83 -13.15 -0.22
N SER A 1003 2.66 -13.70 0.12
CA SER A 1003 2.35 -15.14 -0.05
C SER A 1003 2.40 -15.56 -1.52
N GLY A 1004 2.00 -14.69 -2.44
CA GLY A 1004 1.99 -14.94 -3.89
C GLY A 1004 3.37 -15.02 -4.55
N LEU A 1005 4.44 -14.57 -3.89
CA LEU A 1005 5.80 -14.65 -4.43
C LEU A 1005 6.27 -16.11 -4.55
N PRO A 1006 7.02 -16.48 -5.60
CA PRO A 1006 7.71 -17.76 -5.65
C PRO A 1006 8.64 -17.95 -4.44
N THR A 1007 8.72 -19.16 -3.90
CA THR A 1007 9.43 -19.44 -2.64
C THR A 1007 10.90 -19.03 -2.66
N TYR A 1008 11.61 -19.29 -3.76
CA TYR A 1008 13.00 -18.86 -3.89
C TYR A 1008 13.14 -17.33 -3.89
N ALA A 1009 12.21 -16.60 -4.50
CA ALA A 1009 12.24 -15.13 -4.54
C ALA A 1009 11.89 -14.53 -3.17
N PHE A 1010 11.01 -15.19 -2.41
CA PHE A 1010 10.67 -14.78 -1.05
C PHE A 1010 11.85 -14.90 -0.07
N PHE A 1011 12.64 -15.97 -0.17
CA PHE A 1011 13.78 -16.22 0.71
C PHE A 1011 15.10 -15.60 0.21
N ASP A 1012 15.45 -15.82 -1.05
CA ASP A 1012 16.77 -15.48 -1.60
C ASP A 1012 16.77 -14.19 -2.45
N GLY A 1013 15.61 -13.58 -2.69
CA GLY A 1013 15.46 -12.47 -3.63
C GLY A 1013 15.56 -12.93 -5.09
N MET A 1014 15.60 -11.98 -6.03
CA MET A 1014 15.72 -12.26 -7.47
C MET A 1014 17.16 -12.17 -7.97
N GLU A 1015 17.49 -12.94 -9.02
CA GLU A 1015 18.75 -12.81 -9.76
C GLU A 1015 18.60 -11.84 -10.95
N PRO A 1016 19.67 -11.13 -11.37
CA PRO A 1016 19.60 -10.21 -12.50
C PRO A 1016 19.04 -10.89 -13.75
N GLU A 1017 18.17 -10.19 -14.46
CA GLU A 1017 17.40 -10.65 -15.62
C GLU A 1017 16.33 -11.72 -15.34
N GLU A 1018 16.15 -12.15 -14.09
CA GLU A 1018 15.09 -13.07 -13.71
C GLU A 1018 13.72 -12.41 -13.79
N GLU A 1019 12.73 -13.16 -14.31
CA GLU A 1019 11.34 -12.74 -14.43
C GLU A 1019 10.44 -13.66 -13.60
N ILE A 1020 9.52 -13.06 -12.84
CA ILE A 1020 8.49 -13.77 -12.07
C ILE A 1020 7.11 -13.20 -12.36
N MET A 1021 6.10 -14.06 -12.22
CA MET A 1021 4.69 -13.69 -12.32
C MET A 1021 4.04 -13.82 -10.95
N VAL A 1022 3.35 -12.77 -10.51
CA VAL A 1022 2.72 -12.70 -9.18
C VAL A 1022 1.27 -12.29 -9.34
N ASP A 1023 0.35 -13.20 -9.04
CA ASP A 1023 -1.08 -12.91 -9.03
C ASP A 1023 -1.45 -12.17 -7.73
N ILE A 1024 -1.98 -10.96 -7.86
CA ILE A 1024 -2.38 -10.11 -6.71
C ILE A 1024 -3.90 -10.00 -6.55
N ALA A 1025 -4.65 -10.53 -7.52
CA ALA A 1025 -6.10 -10.73 -7.52
C ALA A 1025 -6.48 -11.51 -8.79
N PRO A 1026 -7.68 -12.12 -8.86
CA PRO A 1026 -8.18 -12.75 -10.08
C PRO A 1026 -8.10 -11.80 -11.30
N GLY A 1027 -7.41 -12.24 -12.36
CA GLY A 1027 -7.17 -11.46 -13.58
C GLY A 1027 -6.15 -10.32 -13.46
N LYS A 1028 -5.41 -10.22 -12.34
CA LYS A 1028 -4.38 -9.20 -12.11
C LYS A 1028 -3.05 -9.86 -11.75
N THR A 1029 -2.22 -10.05 -12.77
CA THR A 1029 -0.86 -10.57 -12.67
C THR A 1029 0.16 -9.45 -12.80
N LEU A 1030 1.15 -9.42 -11.92
CA LEU A 1030 2.34 -8.58 -12.05
C LEU A 1030 3.45 -9.41 -12.69
N ILE A 1031 3.97 -8.96 -13.82
CA ILE A 1031 5.19 -9.48 -14.45
C ILE A 1031 6.34 -8.60 -13.95
N LEU A 1032 7.18 -9.18 -13.11
CA LEU A 1032 8.30 -8.49 -12.45
C LEU A 1032 9.60 -9.04 -13.00
N LYS A 1033 10.46 -8.18 -13.53
CA LYS A 1033 11.82 -8.55 -13.92
C LYS A 1033 12.82 -7.74 -13.12
N PHE A 1034 13.77 -8.40 -12.48
CA PHE A 1034 14.85 -7.70 -11.79
C PHE A 1034 15.98 -7.38 -12.76
N LEU A 1035 16.43 -6.12 -12.80
CA LEU A 1035 17.44 -5.66 -13.76
C LEU A 1035 18.82 -5.53 -13.11
N ALA A 1036 18.96 -4.66 -12.11
CA ALA A 1036 20.24 -4.38 -11.47
C ALA A 1036 20.11 -3.66 -10.12
N VAL A 1037 21.17 -3.70 -9.31
CA VAL A 1037 21.35 -2.84 -8.13
C VAL A 1037 22.38 -1.76 -8.45
N GLY A 1038 22.05 -0.51 -8.15
CA GLY A 1038 22.95 0.63 -8.24
C GLY A 1038 24.08 0.58 -7.19
N LYS A 1039 25.08 1.44 -7.40
CA LYS A 1039 26.11 1.69 -6.38
C LYS A 1039 25.48 2.38 -5.16
N PRO A 1040 26.05 2.22 -3.96
CA PRO A 1040 25.64 3.00 -2.80
C PRO A 1040 25.72 4.49 -3.08
N GLN A 1041 24.70 5.21 -2.65
CA GLN A 1041 24.67 6.66 -2.59
C GLN A 1041 25.33 7.13 -1.28
N THR A 1042 25.59 8.44 -1.16
CA THR A 1042 26.28 9.02 0.00
C THR A 1042 25.49 8.90 1.31
N ASP A 1043 24.17 8.80 1.20
CA ASP A 1043 23.23 8.57 2.31
C ASP A 1043 23.17 7.10 2.78
N GLY A 1044 23.93 6.19 2.16
CA GLY A 1044 23.91 4.76 2.47
C GLY A 1044 22.80 3.97 1.76
N CYS A 1045 22.00 4.60 0.89
CA CYS A 1045 20.95 3.93 0.13
C CYS A 1045 21.47 3.34 -1.18
N ARG A 1046 20.75 2.35 -1.72
CA ARG A 1046 20.92 1.82 -3.08
C ARG A 1046 19.62 1.90 -3.84
N THR A 1047 19.73 2.16 -5.14
CA THR A 1047 18.60 2.08 -6.07
C THR A 1047 18.56 0.68 -6.71
N VAL A 1048 17.44 -0.03 -6.59
CA VAL A 1048 17.20 -1.32 -7.23
C VAL A 1048 16.27 -1.11 -8.42
N PHE A 1049 16.68 -1.59 -9.59
CA PHE A 1049 15.96 -1.41 -10.85
C PHE A 1049 15.19 -2.68 -11.23
N PHE A 1050 13.92 -2.50 -11.55
CA PHE A 1050 13.02 -3.54 -12.02
C PHE A 1050 12.35 -3.14 -13.33
N GLU A 1051 11.78 -4.11 -14.03
CA GLU A 1051 10.70 -3.91 -14.99
C GLU A 1051 9.42 -4.49 -14.39
N LEU A 1052 8.35 -3.69 -14.37
CA LEU A 1052 7.02 -4.06 -13.88
C LEU A 1052 6.03 -3.92 -15.04
N ASN A 1053 5.51 -5.03 -15.54
CA ASN A 1053 4.58 -5.08 -16.69
C ASN A 1053 5.13 -4.32 -17.91
N GLY A 1054 6.39 -4.55 -18.27
CA GLY A 1054 7.03 -3.87 -19.40
C GLY A 1054 7.48 -2.43 -19.13
N GLN A 1055 7.44 -1.97 -17.87
CA GLN A 1055 7.77 -0.59 -17.50
C GLN A 1055 8.92 -0.55 -16.49
N PRO A 1056 9.98 0.24 -16.74
CA PRO A 1056 11.05 0.39 -15.76
C PRO A 1056 10.49 0.94 -14.44
N ARG A 1057 11.04 0.47 -13.33
CA ARG A 1057 10.75 0.92 -11.97
C ARG A 1057 12.05 0.94 -11.18
N GLU A 1058 12.13 1.87 -10.25
CA GLU A 1058 13.22 1.95 -9.30
C GLU A 1058 12.66 1.97 -7.89
N VAL A 1059 13.36 1.31 -6.97
CA VAL A 1059 13.07 1.33 -5.54
C VAL A 1059 14.35 1.66 -4.80
N ILE A 1060 14.28 2.58 -3.84
CA ILE A 1060 15.43 2.97 -3.02
C ILE A 1060 15.36 2.20 -1.70
N ILE A 1061 16.43 1.51 -1.35
CA ILE A 1061 16.56 0.70 -0.14
C ILE A 1061 17.80 1.12 0.63
N VAL A 1062 17.69 1.23 1.95
CA VAL A 1062 18.84 1.45 2.84
C VAL A 1062 19.69 0.18 2.88
N ASP A 1063 20.98 0.27 2.53
CA ASP A 1063 21.91 -0.83 2.64
C ASP A 1063 22.42 -0.94 4.08
N LYS A 1064 21.89 -1.91 4.82
CA LYS A 1064 22.18 -2.12 6.25
C LYS A 1064 23.63 -2.54 6.52
N SER A 1065 24.40 -2.89 5.49
CA SER A 1065 25.82 -3.22 5.62
C SER A 1065 26.72 -1.98 5.66
N LEU A 1066 26.21 -0.80 5.27
CA LEU A 1066 26.96 0.44 5.22
C LEU A 1066 26.69 1.28 6.47
N LYS A 1067 27.75 1.88 7.03
CA LYS A 1067 27.61 2.98 7.99
C LYS A 1067 27.41 4.28 7.19
N PRO A 1068 26.39 5.11 7.47
CA PRO A 1068 26.21 6.37 6.76
C PRO A 1068 27.47 7.24 6.89
N GLN A 1069 28.00 7.72 5.76
CA GLN A 1069 29.24 8.51 5.72
C GLN A 1069 29.02 10.01 5.94
N ASP A 1070 27.77 10.49 5.90
CA ASP A 1070 27.40 11.89 6.09
C ASP A 1070 26.43 12.04 7.27
N GLU A 1071 26.90 12.65 8.37
CA GLU A 1071 26.01 13.09 9.46
C GLU A 1071 25.17 14.31 9.07
N SER A 1072 25.45 14.95 7.93
CA SER A 1072 24.92 16.28 7.60
C SER A 1072 23.47 16.31 7.10
N ARG A 1073 22.76 15.17 7.03
CA ARG A 1073 21.37 15.09 6.53
C ARG A 1073 20.53 14.06 7.28
N ARG A 1074 20.57 14.12 8.61
CA ARG A 1074 19.69 13.32 9.45
C ARG A 1074 18.24 13.75 9.21
N ARG A 1075 17.34 12.82 8.90
CA ARG A 1075 15.90 13.08 8.83
C ARG A 1075 15.27 12.91 10.20
N ALA A 1076 14.22 13.68 10.49
CA ALA A 1076 13.45 13.54 11.71
C ALA A 1076 12.66 12.23 11.69
N ASP A 1077 12.72 11.47 12.78
CA ASP A 1077 11.85 10.32 13.00
C ASP A 1077 10.43 10.81 13.27
N GLN A 1078 9.48 10.51 12.38
CA GLN A 1078 8.09 10.93 12.52
C GLN A 1078 7.38 10.30 13.72
N SER A 1079 7.90 9.20 14.27
CA SER A 1079 7.38 8.58 15.49
C SER A 1079 7.88 9.23 16.78
N ASP A 1080 8.89 10.11 16.67
CA ASP A 1080 9.49 10.83 17.80
C ASP A 1080 9.13 12.32 17.75
N PRO A 1081 8.13 12.79 18.51
CA PRO A 1081 7.71 14.19 18.49
C PRO A 1081 8.77 15.16 19.01
N LYS A 1082 9.87 14.67 19.60
CA LYS A 1082 11.00 15.49 20.04
C LYS A 1082 11.95 15.86 18.89
N GLN A 1083 11.79 15.25 17.73
CA GLN A 1083 12.57 15.52 16.53
C GLN A 1083 11.78 16.42 15.57
N ILE A 1084 12.15 17.70 15.50
CA ILE A 1084 11.48 18.68 14.66
C ILE A 1084 12.09 18.63 13.25
N GLY A 1085 11.32 18.11 12.30
CA GLY A 1085 11.69 18.06 10.89
C GLY A 1085 11.25 19.30 10.08
N ALA A 1086 11.87 19.53 8.93
CA ALA A 1086 11.44 20.53 7.97
C ALA A 1086 10.12 20.12 7.33
N THR A 1087 9.10 20.96 7.48
CA THR A 1087 7.75 20.70 6.93
C THR A 1087 7.69 20.91 5.42
N MET A 1088 8.64 21.65 4.85
CA MET A 1088 8.72 21.97 3.42
C MET A 1088 10.17 22.25 3.01
N PRO A 1089 10.53 21.99 1.73
CA PRO A 1089 11.82 22.41 1.22
C PRO A 1089 11.92 23.94 1.21
N GLY A 1090 13.06 24.49 1.61
CA GLY A 1090 13.25 25.93 1.70
C GLY A 1090 14.65 26.32 2.15
N VAL A 1091 14.85 27.61 2.42
CA VAL A 1091 16.07 28.13 3.02
C VAL A 1091 15.75 28.63 4.43
N VAL A 1092 16.56 28.25 5.42
CA VAL A 1092 16.44 28.79 6.78
C VAL A 1092 16.79 30.27 6.75
N VAL A 1093 15.83 31.15 7.07
CA VAL A 1093 16.02 32.60 7.07
C VAL A 1093 16.59 33.07 8.40
N SER A 1094 16.07 32.53 9.51
CA SER A 1094 16.46 32.91 10.85
C SER A 1094 16.13 31.81 11.87
N LEU A 1095 16.91 31.75 12.94
CA LEU A 1095 16.65 30.93 14.12
C LEU A 1095 16.05 31.82 15.21
N ALA A 1096 14.93 31.42 15.80
CA ALA A 1096 14.28 32.11 16.92
C ALA A 1096 14.72 31.57 18.29
N VAL A 1097 15.38 30.40 18.32
CA VAL A 1097 15.84 29.73 19.54
C VAL A 1097 17.33 29.37 19.48
N LYS A 1098 17.91 29.04 20.64
CA LYS A 1098 19.27 28.53 20.81
C LYS A 1098 19.26 27.24 21.63
N VAL A 1099 20.32 26.42 21.54
CA VAL A 1099 20.49 25.25 22.41
C VAL A 1099 20.38 25.67 23.89
N GLY A 1100 19.62 24.92 24.68
CA GLY A 1100 19.23 25.19 26.06
C GLY A 1100 18.03 26.12 26.24
N SER A 1101 17.32 26.50 25.16
CA SER A 1101 16.09 27.31 25.27
C SER A 1101 14.92 26.44 25.68
N LYS A 1102 14.16 26.87 26.70
CA LYS A 1102 12.87 26.27 27.03
C LYS A 1102 11.81 26.82 26.09
N VAL A 1103 11.08 25.92 25.42
CA VAL A 1103 10.04 26.24 24.45
C VAL A 1103 8.73 25.59 24.88
N LYS A 1104 7.61 26.28 24.61
CA LYS A 1104 6.25 25.74 24.79
C LYS A 1104 5.65 25.36 23.45
N ALA A 1105 4.64 24.50 23.48
CA ALA A 1105 3.82 24.24 22.30
C ALA A 1105 3.28 25.55 21.71
N GLY A 1106 3.53 25.77 20.41
CA GLY A 1106 3.19 26.99 19.67
C GLY A 1106 4.32 28.03 19.57
N ASP A 1107 5.42 27.90 20.33
CA ASP A 1107 6.54 28.82 20.25
C ASP A 1107 7.29 28.66 18.92
N GLN A 1108 7.67 29.78 18.31
CA GLN A 1108 8.44 29.80 17.08
C GLN A 1108 9.89 29.34 17.32
N LEU A 1109 10.34 28.37 16.52
CA LEU A 1109 11.68 27.81 16.58
C LEU A 1109 12.61 28.42 15.52
N LEU A 1110 12.15 28.47 14.27
CA LEU A 1110 12.90 29.07 13.15
C LEU A 1110 11.96 29.50 12.03
N MET A 1111 12.50 30.17 11.02
CA MET A 1111 11.75 30.61 9.85
C MET A 1111 12.36 30.03 8.57
N LEU A 1112 11.53 29.42 7.74
CA LEU A 1112 11.88 28.91 6.41
C LEU A 1112 11.33 29.86 5.34
N GLU A 1113 12.10 30.10 4.28
CA GLU A 1113 11.64 30.77 3.08
C GLU A 1113 11.60 29.79 1.91
N ALA A 1114 10.42 29.66 1.29
CA ALA A 1114 10.28 29.04 -0.01
C ALA A 1114 9.26 29.82 -0.83
N MET A 1115 9.46 29.94 -2.14
CA MET A 1115 8.55 30.65 -3.04
C MET A 1115 8.21 32.10 -2.62
N LYS A 1116 9.16 32.81 -1.98
CA LYS A 1116 8.97 34.17 -1.42
C LYS A 1116 7.93 34.24 -0.29
N MET A 1117 7.55 33.09 0.27
CA MET A 1117 6.75 32.96 1.46
C MET A 1117 7.63 32.55 2.63
N GLN A 1118 7.51 33.27 3.73
CA GLN A 1118 8.15 32.94 4.99
C GLN A 1118 7.18 32.15 5.85
N THR A 1119 7.59 30.95 6.27
CA THR A 1119 6.82 30.06 7.12
C THR A 1119 7.58 29.84 8.41
N SER A 1120 6.95 30.12 9.54
CA SER A 1120 7.50 29.84 10.87
C SER A 1120 7.34 28.37 11.21
N VAL A 1121 8.43 27.70 11.58
CA VAL A 1121 8.41 26.37 12.20
C VAL A 1121 8.22 26.57 13.69
N ILE A 1122 7.19 25.94 14.26
CA ILE A 1122 6.79 26.06 15.66
C ILE A 1122 7.02 24.75 16.42
N SER A 1123 7.14 24.82 17.74
CA SER A 1123 7.19 23.63 18.59
C SER A 1123 5.78 23.02 18.76
N GLU A 1124 5.64 21.70 18.62
CA GLU A 1124 4.36 21.02 18.84
C GLU A 1124 4.14 20.61 20.31
N GLN A 1125 5.19 20.62 21.11
CA GLN A 1125 5.17 20.26 22.52
C GLN A 1125 6.09 21.16 23.36
N ASP A 1126 5.94 21.07 24.67
CA ASP A 1126 6.83 21.70 25.64
C ASP A 1126 8.15 20.90 25.72
N GLY A 1127 9.28 21.59 25.81
CA GLY A 1127 10.59 20.92 25.91
C GLY A 1127 11.75 21.90 26.04
N GLU A 1128 12.96 21.35 26.20
CA GLU A 1128 14.20 22.13 26.14
C GLU A 1128 14.98 21.80 24.87
N VAL A 1129 15.42 22.81 24.12
CA VAL A 1129 16.15 22.60 22.87
C VAL A 1129 17.52 21.97 23.16
N SER A 1130 17.69 20.71 22.78
CA SER A 1130 18.92 19.95 23.03
C SER A 1130 19.94 20.08 21.91
N GLN A 1131 19.50 20.16 20.65
CA GLN A 1131 20.36 20.40 19.49
C GLN A 1131 19.67 21.22 18.41
N ILE A 1132 20.46 22.02 17.68
CA ILE A 1132 20.07 22.70 16.44
C ILE A 1132 21.05 22.24 15.36
N LEU A 1133 20.54 21.68 14.27
CA LEU A 1133 21.35 21.04 13.21
C LEU A 1133 21.46 21.90 11.93
N VAL A 1134 20.87 23.09 11.93
CA VAL A 1134 20.81 23.99 10.78
C VAL A 1134 21.17 25.43 11.15
N GLU A 1135 21.72 26.18 10.20
CA GLU A 1135 22.05 27.60 10.37
C GLU A 1135 21.29 28.49 9.35
N PRO A 1136 21.11 29.79 9.60
CA PRO A 1136 20.57 30.72 8.59
C PRO A 1136 21.35 30.66 7.27
N GLY A 1137 20.63 30.56 6.15
CA GLY A 1137 21.17 30.31 4.81
C GLY A 1137 21.24 28.83 4.43
N THR A 1138 21.00 27.90 5.35
CA THR A 1138 20.99 26.45 5.06
C THR A 1138 19.77 26.09 4.22
N GLN A 1139 20.00 25.36 3.13
CA GLN A 1139 18.94 24.81 2.30
C GLN A 1139 18.50 23.46 2.88
N VAL A 1140 17.19 23.30 3.11
CA VAL A 1140 16.61 22.10 3.73
C VAL A 1140 15.59 21.46 2.79
N GLU A 1141 15.48 20.14 2.82
CA GLU A 1141 14.42 19.37 2.17
C GLU A 1141 13.34 18.97 3.18
N SER A 1142 12.16 18.60 2.69
CA SER A 1142 11.09 18.09 3.58
C SER A 1142 11.56 16.83 4.32
N GLY A 1143 11.38 16.84 5.64
CA GLY A 1143 11.76 15.74 6.54
C GLY A 1143 13.16 15.86 7.13
N ASP A 1144 13.99 16.80 6.71
CA ASP A 1144 15.31 17.03 7.30
C ASP A 1144 15.17 17.45 8.77
N LEU A 1145 15.96 16.85 9.67
CA LEU A 1145 15.94 17.16 11.10
C LEU A 1145 16.54 18.55 11.31
N LEU A 1146 15.75 19.45 11.87
CA LEU A 1146 16.14 20.83 12.14
C LEU A 1146 16.60 21.00 13.57
N ILE A 1147 15.77 20.56 14.53
CA ILE A 1147 15.94 20.81 15.96
C ILE A 1147 15.52 19.56 16.75
N MET A 1148 16.22 19.27 17.85
CA MET A 1148 15.79 18.27 18.83
C MET A 1148 15.41 18.90 20.17
N LEU A 1149 14.42 18.32 20.83
CA LEU A 1149 13.94 18.68 22.16
C LEU A 1149 14.24 17.55 23.17
N ASP A 1150 14.44 17.91 24.45
CA ASP A 1150 14.54 16.98 25.58
C ASP A 1150 13.29 16.96 26.45
#